data_AF-A0A3M1IN97-F1
#
_entry.id   AF-A0A3M1IN97-F1
#
_cell.length_a   1.000
_cell.length_b   1.000
_cell.length_c   1.000
_cell.angle_alpha   90.00
_cell.angle_beta   90.00
_cell.angle_gamma   90.00
#
_symmetry.space_group_name_H-M   'P 1'
#
loop_
_entity.id
_entity.type
_entity.pdbx_description
1 polymer ?
#
loop_
_entity_poly.entity_id
_entity_poly.type
_entity_poly.pdbx_seq_one_letter_code
_entity_poly.pdbx_strand_id
1 'polypeptide(L)'
;MWPGGAALLVAALLMPAVPAANLVNLARFQATSASSHADGAEPWRATDGIARPDSAWMPAAGAGPHWLEVRFPFPVTVGAAQIHSGNNGRTPLRAFHLEALETGGWNVVAGSAVADNLETERTVVFTEPVRAMRFRLVAEGPGAVVVREWALLPPAAPEAYVPAIGVQVNLAWEADVDASSMEPGGFANRAVDGFLRGESEWVSADDPQDDWLEVRLPDRFWIGSAVVYTGWGDSPPDAAFRLQYDANGTWADIPGASVTNNHHTVVPLNFDRFVVTSRVRYVAPGGGRKHLSELVLLMENGGRAPAPGEGVDAGVRPEWKFTDFDDHYHRLVVPPSPPRVLRSLPSRRLTAAGWNDHDESVQYQVLWNIGTDTFRFRNRATGASLTVLDDAPGSEVIELPYTGLAHQNWRLVPVGGNWRILNAFSGLALELGVDETTGEPRVTQRPASASSAQRWGLFKETHFPKKGIAGWLKLATLFQPAWGYNWNGDDGTLPNGGWQFPVQQNAWWPGWNRIPWKYVFYNSRVRPDHHFAFNEPDHTDQANMTVAQAVALWPRLERLHVPLASPAPATYGSWIRDFMRQAADERGYRVDYMAVHWYGSPAGGNPDWFIDWLRSIHDTYRRPLILNEFSTVDWG
;
A
#
# COMPACT_ATOMS: atom_id res chain seq x y z
N MET A 1 -13.81 -39.46 28.22
CA MET A 1 -14.87 -38.90 29.10
C MET A 1 -14.19 -37.89 30.01
N TRP A 2 -14.08 -36.64 29.55
CA TRP A 2 -13.63 -35.46 30.30
C TRP A 2 -14.56 -34.30 29.84
N PRO A 3 -15.01 -33.43 30.75
CA PRO A 3 -16.17 -32.57 30.54
C PRO A 3 -15.80 -31.16 30.07
N GLY A 4 -16.77 -30.48 29.48
CA GLY A 4 -16.62 -29.18 28.85
C GLY A 4 -16.69 -27.97 29.79
N GLY A 5 -16.43 -26.81 29.19
CA GLY A 5 -16.51 -25.48 29.78
C GLY A 5 -16.54 -24.41 28.69
N ALA A 6 -17.76 -24.05 28.29
CA ALA A 6 -18.22 -22.89 27.53
C ALA A 6 -17.19 -21.95 26.84
N ALA A 7 -17.08 -22.08 25.52
CA ALA A 7 -16.71 -20.97 24.64
C ALA A 7 -17.87 -19.95 24.62
N LEU A 8 -17.63 -18.73 25.09
CA LEU A 8 -18.59 -17.65 24.97
C LEU A 8 -18.62 -17.16 23.52
N LEU A 9 -19.78 -17.32 22.89
CA LEU A 9 -20.15 -16.68 21.64
C LEU A 9 -20.02 -15.15 21.76
N VAL A 10 -19.20 -14.54 20.92
CA VAL A 10 -19.48 -13.21 20.34
C VAL A 10 -19.54 -13.39 18.83
N ALA A 11 -20.67 -13.93 18.38
CA ALA A 11 -21.10 -13.91 17.00
C ALA A 11 -22.37 -13.06 16.91
N ALA A 12 -22.22 -11.78 16.55
CA ALA A 12 -23.27 -10.98 15.94
C ALA A 12 -22.65 -9.73 15.28
N LEU A 13 -23.05 -9.49 14.02
CA LEU A 13 -22.55 -8.52 13.02
C LEU A 13 -21.23 -8.99 12.35
N LEU A 14 -21.21 -9.65 11.19
CA LEU A 14 -21.99 -9.46 9.97
C LEU A 14 -22.20 -10.81 9.23
N MET A 15 -23.36 -10.95 8.59
CA MET A 15 -23.71 -12.06 7.68
C MET A 15 -22.74 -12.14 6.48
N PRO A 16 -22.58 -13.30 5.80
CA PRO A 16 -22.17 -13.29 4.40
C PRO A 16 -23.38 -12.90 3.57
N ALA A 17 -23.71 -11.61 3.56
CA ALA A 17 -24.52 -11.07 2.49
C ALA A 17 -23.72 -11.21 1.19
N VAL A 18 -24.41 -11.47 0.07
CA VAL A 18 -23.90 -11.33 -1.31
C VAL A 18 -22.83 -10.24 -1.34
N PRO A 19 -21.62 -10.46 -1.89
CA PRO A 19 -20.59 -9.43 -1.82
C PRO A 19 -21.20 -8.17 -2.45
N ALA A 20 -21.41 -7.15 -1.61
CA ALA A 20 -21.57 -5.80 -2.10
C ALA A 20 -20.41 -5.59 -3.08
N ALA A 21 -20.67 -4.94 -4.22
CA ALA A 21 -19.59 -4.49 -5.10
C ALA A 21 -18.46 -3.97 -4.20
N ASN A 22 -17.25 -4.51 -4.36
CA ASN A 22 -16.14 -4.09 -3.52
C ASN A 22 -15.95 -2.60 -3.79
N LEU A 23 -16.43 -1.76 -2.87
CA LEU A 23 -16.37 -0.33 -3.03
C LEU A 23 -14.90 0.06 -2.92
N VAL A 24 -14.34 0.47 -4.05
CA VAL A 24 -12.93 0.82 -4.23
C VAL A 24 -12.85 2.23 -4.78
N ASN A 25 -11.83 2.99 -4.36
CA ASN A 25 -11.49 4.24 -5.00
C ASN A 25 -10.88 3.95 -6.38
N LEU A 26 -11.67 4.13 -7.44
CA LEU A 26 -11.24 3.94 -8.82
C LEU A 26 -10.23 5.01 -9.24
N ALA A 27 -10.34 6.23 -8.72
CA ALA A 27 -9.46 7.33 -9.09
C ALA A 27 -8.04 7.17 -8.53
N ARG A 28 -7.85 6.32 -7.52
CA ARG A 28 -6.54 6.09 -6.89
C ARG A 28 -5.48 5.72 -7.92
N PHE A 29 -4.39 6.48 -7.93
CA PHE A 29 -3.24 6.39 -8.83
C PHE A 29 -3.53 6.61 -10.31
N GLN A 30 -4.72 7.10 -10.66
CA GLN A 30 -5.06 7.37 -12.06
C GLN A 30 -4.45 8.69 -12.52
N ALA A 31 -4.21 8.78 -13.83
CA ALA A 31 -3.60 9.95 -14.43
C ALA A 31 -4.50 11.18 -14.25
N THR A 32 -3.89 12.31 -13.86
CA THR A 32 -4.61 13.55 -13.62
C THR A 32 -4.09 14.69 -14.48
N SER A 33 -4.97 15.66 -14.72
CA SER A 33 -4.62 16.98 -15.23
C SER A 33 -5.52 18.03 -14.58
N ALA A 34 -5.16 19.30 -14.64
CA ALA A 34 -5.97 20.37 -14.06
C ALA A 34 -5.88 21.64 -14.88
N SER A 35 -6.77 22.59 -14.62
CA SER A 35 -6.72 23.95 -15.20
C SER A 35 -5.38 24.63 -14.93
N SER A 36 -4.85 24.47 -13.72
CA SER A 36 -3.54 24.93 -13.27
C SER A 36 -3.19 24.24 -11.95
N HIS A 37 -1.96 24.45 -11.45
CA HIS A 37 -1.58 24.10 -10.10
C HIS A 37 -0.53 25.07 -9.55
N ALA A 38 -0.50 25.25 -8.23
CA ALA A 38 0.61 25.89 -7.53
C ALA A 38 1.84 24.96 -7.48
N ASP A 39 3.01 25.51 -7.18
CA ASP A 39 4.23 24.73 -6.97
C ASP A 39 4.07 23.81 -5.75
N GLY A 40 4.32 22.51 -5.92
CA GLY A 40 4.15 21.49 -4.88
C GLY A 40 2.70 21.06 -4.60
N ALA A 41 1.73 21.49 -5.41
CA ALA A 41 0.30 21.20 -5.30
C ALA A 41 -0.28 20.53 -6.56
N GLU A 42 0.49 19.64 -7.17
CA GLU A 42 0.17 19.00 -8.44
C GLU A 42 -1.15 18.19 -8.40
N PRO A 43 -1.85 18.05 -9.54
CA PRO A 43 -3.16 17.40 -9.62
C PRO A 43 -3.24 15.97 -9.08
N TRP A 44 -2.16 15.19 -9.20
CA TRP A 44 -2.15 13.79 -8.80
C TRP A 44 -2.28 13.61 -7.29
N ARG A 45 -1.96 14.63 -6.49
CA ARG A 45 -2.09 14.56 -5.03
C ARG A 45 -3.52 14.35 -4.58
N ALA A 46 -4.50 14.73 -5.40
CA ALA A 46 -5.90 14.50 -5.14
C ALA A 46 -6.36 13.07 -5.54
N THR A 47 -5.47 12.20 -5.98
CA THR A 47 -5.77 10.81 -6.33
C THR A 47 -4.72 9.83 -5.81
N ASP A 48 -3.98 10.20 -4.77
CA ASP A 48 -2.94 9.35 -4.20
C ASP A 48 -3.49 8.35 -3.17
N GLY A 49 -4.77 8.48 -2.81
CA GLY A 49 -5.45 7.69 -1.80
C GLY A 49 -5.18 8.16 -0.38
N ILE A 50 -4.66 9.38 -0.18
CA ILE A 50 -4.28 9.95 1.11
C ILE A 50 -4.93 11.33 1.28
N ALA A 51 -5.87 11.45 2.21
CA ALA A 51 -6.49 12.72 2.54
C ALA A 51 -5.73 13.41 3.70
N ARG A 52 -4.60 14.07 3.42
CA ARG A 52 -3.80 14.81 4.41
C ARG A 52 -3.49 16.24 3.96
N PRO A 53 -3.14 17.19 4.87
CA PRO A 53 -2.86 18.57 4.48
C PRO A 53 -1.60 18.74 3.61
N ASP A 54 -0.64 17.83 3.75
CA ASP A 54 0.60 17.77 2.96
C ASP A 54 0.45 17.02 1.62
N SER A 55 -0.77 16.55 1.30
CA SER A 55 -1.16 16.05 -0.01
C SER A 55 -2.49 16.63 -0.47
N ALA A 56 -2.40 17.67 -1.30
CA ALA A 56 -3.57 18.26 -1.95
C ALA A 56 -3.21 18.87 -3.31
N TRP A 57 -4.16 18.80 -4.25
CA TRP A 57 -4.17 19.67 -5.42
C TRP A 57 -4.67 21.07 -5.03
N MET A 58 -3.97 22.10 -5.49
CA MET A 58 -4.37 23.50 -5.40
C MET A 58 -4.08 24.19 -6.73
N PRO A 59 -5.05 24.86 -7.37
CA PRO A 59 -4.81 25.60 -8.61
C PRO A 59 -3.88 26.80 -8.36
N ALA A 60 -3.25 27.28 -9.43
CA ALA A 60 -2.49 28.53 -9.37
C ALA A 60 -3.43 29.71 -9.07
N ALA A 61 -2.88 30.77 -8.48
CA ALA A 61 -3.65 31.99 -8.21
C ALA A 61 -4.22 32.57 -9.52
N GLY A 62 -5.53 32.79 -9.56
CA GLY A 62 -6.21 33.32 -10.74
C GLY A 62 -7.73 33.18 -10.68
N ALA A 63 -8.42 33.86 -11.59
CA ALA A 63 -9.87 33.73 -11.76
C ALA A 63 -10.21 32.35 -12.34
N GLY A 64 -11.27 31.71 -11.79
CA GLY A 64 -11.76 30.41 -12.24
C GLY A 64 -12.51 30.45 -13.58
N PRO A 65 -13.10 29.33 -14.03
CA PRO A 65 -13.29 28.10 -13.25
C PRO A 65 -12.01 27.26 -13.14
N HIS A 66 -11.80 26.67 -11.97
CA HIS A 66 -10.73 25.70 -11.75
C HIS A 66 -11.29 24.29 -11.90
N TRP A 67 -10.54 23.40 -12.55
CA TRP A 67 -10.98 22.02 -12.72
C TRP A 67 -9.82 21.05 -12.49
N LEU A 68 -10.17 19.88 -11.96
CA LEU A 68 -9.30 18.72 -11.77
C LEU A 68 -9.91 17.55 -12.55
N GLU A 69 -9.13 16.94 -13.41
CA GLU A 69 -9.54 15.83 -14.26
C GLU A 69 -8.81 14.55 -13.85
N VAL A 70 -9.55 13.43 -13.85
CA VAL A 70 -9.04 12.07 -13.80
C VAL A 70 -9.27 11.37 -15.14
N ARG A 71 -8.24 10.67 -15.63
CA ARG A 71 -8.27 9.88 -16.87
C ARG A 71 -7.97 8.40 -16.59
N PHE A 72 -8.90 7.56 -17.01
CA PHE A 72 -8.80 6.10 -16.97
C PHE A 72 -8.23 5.54 -18.29
N PRO A 73 -7.53 4.39 -18.22
CA PRO A 73 -7.02 3.68 -19.41
C PRO A 73 -8.13 3.04 -20.27
N PHE A 74 -9.30 2.80 -19.68
CA PHE A 74 -10.50 2.24 -20.32
C PHE A 74 -11.77 2.78 -19.65
N PRO A 75 -12.96 2.66 -20.26
CA PRO A 75 -14.19 3.16 -19.65
C PRO A 75 -14.49 2.44 -18.33
N VAL A 76 -14.77 3.20 -17.27
CA VAL A 76 -15.22 2.70 -15.97
C VAL A 76 -16.62 3.23 -15.68
N THR A 77 -17.40 2.48 -14.91
CA THR A 77 -18.73 2.91 -14.45
C THR A 77 -18.61 3.47 -13.04
N VAL A 78 -19.09 4.70 -12.82
CA VAL A 78 -19.02 5.41 -11.54
C VAL A 78 -20.44 5.76 -11.09
N GLY A 79 -20.77 5.48 -9.82
CA GLY A 79 -22.07 5.80 -9.21
C GLY A 79 -22.01 6.91 -8.16
N ALA A 80 -20.83 7.20 -7.61
CA ALA A 80 -20.66 8.26 -6.62
C ALA A 80 -19.22 8.81 -6.62
N ALA A 81 -19.05 9.97 -5.99
CA ALA A 81 -17.76 10.55 -5.70
C ALA A 81 -17.65 10.95 -4.22
N GLN A 82 -16.46 10.82 -3.64
CA GLN A 82 -16.12 11.41 -2.34
C GLN A 82 -15.04 12.47 -2.53
N ILE A 83 -15.28 13.66 -2.01
CA ILE A 83 -14.38 14.80 -2.13
C ILE A 83 -13.90 15.17 -0.72
N HIS A 84 -12.61 14.94 -0.46
CA HIS A 84 -11.91 15.44 0.71
C HIS A 84 -11.27 16.78 0.34
N SER A 85 -11.84 17.89 0.80
CA SER A 85 -11.44 19.25 0.44
C SER A 85 -10.90 20.04 1.62
N GLY A 86 -10.25 21.17 1.34
CA GLY A 86 -9.83 22.15 2.34
C GLY A 86 -8.47 21.92 2.98
N ASN A 87 -7.87 23.01 3.44
CA ASN A 87 -6.60 22.98 4.16
C ASN A 87 -6.85 22.77 5.66
N ASN A 88 -6.13 21.82 6.27
CA ASN A 88 -6.26 21.47 7.69
C ASN A 88 -7.71 21.20 8.15
N GLY A 89 -8.58 20.75 7.22
CA GLY A 89 -9.99 20.44 7.50
C GLY A 89 -10.88 21.64 7.86
N ARG A 90 -10.51 22.89 7.49
CA ARG A 90 -11.28 24.09 7.84
C ARG A 90 -11.88 24.89 6.68
N THR A 91 -11.42 24.67 5.44
CA THR A 91 -11.83 25.48 4.28
C THR A 91 -12.49 24.61 3.20
N PRO A 92 -13.76 24.19 3.37
CA PRO A 92 -14.43 23.30 2.44
C PRO A 92 -14.51 23.91 1.03
N LEU A 93 -14.47 23.05 0.01
CA LEU A 93 -14.78 23.44 -1.37
C LEU A 93 -16.27 23.83 -1.44
N ARG A 94 -16.55 25.13 -1.57
CA ARG A 94 -17.88 25.73 -1.34
C ARG A 94 -18.93 25.37 -2.39
N ALA A 95 -18.55 25.36 -3.66
CA ALA A 95 -19.45 25.03 -4.76
C ALA A 95 -18.67 24.29 -5.83
N PHE A 96 -19.26 23.23 -6.36
CA PHE A 96 -18.64 22.39 -7.38
C PHE A 96 -19.67 21.49 -8.05
N HIS A 97 -19.32 20.98 -9.23
CA HIS A 97 -20.02 19.89 -9.88
C HIS A 97 -19.02 18.93 -10.53
N LEU A 98 -19.52 17.79 -10.96
CA LEU A 98 -18.73 16.82 -11.72
C LEU A 98 -19.20 16.77 -13.17
N GLU A 99 -18.27 16.50 -14.06
CA GLU A 99 -18.55 16.29 -15.46
C GLU A 99 -17.88 15.02 -15.96
N ALA A 100 -18.50 14.36 -16.93
CA ALA A 100 -17.93 13.23 -17.65
C ALA A 100 -17.74 13.60 -19.12
N LEU A 101 -16.66 13.12 -19.73
CA LEU A 101 -16.45 13.31 -21.16
C LEU A 101 -17.22 12.22 -21.93
N GLU A 102 -18.19 12.65 -22.71
CA GLU A 102 -19.01 11.80 -23.58
C GLU A 102 -18.82 12.20 -25.05
N THR A 103 -19.52 11.51 -25.96
CA THR A 103 -19.53 11.88 -27.38
C THR A 103 -20.11 13.28 -27.54
N GLY A 104 -19.28 14.25 -27.91
CA GLY A 104 -19.70 15.64 -28.16
C GLY A 104 -19.19 16.66 -27.14
N GLY A 105 -18.59 16.23 -26.03
CA GLY A 105 -17.95 17.14 -25.08
C GLY A 105 -18.14 16.72 -23.62
N TRP A 106 -17.83 17.66 -22.73
CA TRP A 106 -18.03 17.50 -21.30
C TRP A 106 -19.49 17.75 -20.95
N ASN A 107 -20.10 16.80 -20.23
CA ASN A 107 -21.48 16.88 -19.75
C ASN A 107 -21.51 16.83 -18.23
N VAL A 108 -22.35 17.66 -17.61
CA VAL A 108 -22.57 17.65 -16.16
C VAL A 108 -23.19 16.32 -15.74
N VAL A 109 -22.56 15.66 -14.77
CA VAL A 109 -23.07 14.42 -14.18
C VAL A 109 -24.32 14.76 -13.36
N ALA A 110 -25.44 14.11 -13.66
CA ALA A 110 -26.70 14.34 -12.97
C ALA A 110 -26.58 14.03 -11.46
N GLY A 111 -27.07 14.95 -10.62
CA GLY A 111 -26.98 14.85 -9.16
C GLY A 111 -25.64 15.30 -8.57
N SER A 112 -24.68 15.75 -9.38
CA SER A 112 -23.34 16.09 -8.89
C SER A 112 -23.13 17.52 -8.41
N ALA A 113 -24.06 18.44 -8.74
CA ALA A 113 -23.93 19.85 -8.40
C ALA A 113 -24.15 20.09 -6.90
N VAL A 114 -23.22 20.80 -6.27
CA VAL A 114 -23.21 21.15 -4.85
C VAL A 114 -22.98 22.66 -4.72
N ALA A 115 -23.82 23.33 -3.94
CA ALA A 115 -23.67 24.73 -3.57
C ALA A 115 -23.63 24.89 -2.04
N ASP A 116 -23.00 25.97 -1.57
CA ASP A 116 -22.91 26.33 -0.14
C ASP A 116 -22.39 25.22 0.78
N ASN A 117 -21.51 24.35 0.27
CA ASN A 117 -20.93 23.25 1.02
C ASN A 117 -20.14 23.75 2.24
N LEU A 118 -20.43 23.15 3.40
CA LEU A 118 -19.75 23.40 4.66
C LEU A 118 -18.84 22.24 5.07
N GLU A 119 -18.89 21.11 4.36
CA GLU A 119 -18.21 19.88 4.74
C GLU A 119 -16.87 19.76 4.02
N THR A 120 -15.83 19.42 4.79
CA THR A 120 -14.51 19.14 4.19
C THR A 120 -14.40 17.73 3.65
N GLU A 121 -15.42 16.90 3.88
CA GLU A 121 -15.56 15.55 3.34
C GLU A 121 -17.00 15.38 2.88
N ARG A 122 -17.19 15.27 1.56
CA ARG A 122 -18.53 15.25 0.97
C ARG A 122 -18.67 14.04 0.05
N THR A 123 -19.71 13.23 0.28
CA THR A 123 -20.14 12.19 -0.67
C THR A 123 -21.22 12.75 -1.57
N VAL A 124 -21.08 12.50 -2.88
CA VAL A 124 -22.03 12.92 -3.92
C VAL A 124 -22.43 11.68 -4.71
N VAL A 125 -23.69 11.27 -4.57
CA VAL A 125 -24.25 10.12 -5.28
C VAL A 125 -24.89 10.61 -6.58
N PHE A 126 -24.55 9.97 -7.70
CA PHE A 126 -25.07 10.35 -9.01
C PHE A 126 -26.52 9.90 -9.12
N THR A 127 -27.34 10.65 -9.86
CA THR A 127 -28.72 10.23 -10.11
C THR A 127 -28.77 8.92 -10.88
N GLU A 128 -27.83 8.72 -11.80
CA GLU A 128 -27.61 7.46 -12.52
C GLU A 128 -26.10 7.20 -12.67
N PRO A 129 -25.67 5.93 -12.67
CA PRO A 129 -24.28 5.59 -12.97
C PRO A 129 -23.81 6.12 -14.32
N VAL A 130 -22.60 6.66 -14.37
CA VAL A 130 -21.97 7.20 -15.58
C VAL A 130 -20.80 6.33 -15.99
N ARG A 131 -20.77 5.90 -17.26
CA ARG A 131 -19.66 5.13 -17.83
C ARG A 131 -18.80 6.00 -18.75
N ALA A 132 -17.59 6.33 -18.32
CA ALA A 132 -16.68 7.19 -19.09
C ALA A 132 -15.20 6.87 -18.80
N MET A 133 -14.32 7.39 -19.64
CA MET A 133 -12.86 7.34 -19.42
C MET A 133 -12.32 8.58 -18.72
N ARG A 134 -13.06 9.68 -18.70
CA ARG A 134 -12.59 10.97 -18.18
C ARG A 134 -13.69 11.62 -17.38
N PHE A 135 -13.34 12.01 -16.16
CA PHE A 135 -14.21 12.73 -15.24
C PHE A 135 -13.45 13.99 -14.81
N ARG A 136 -14.16 15.10 -14.61
CA ARG A 136 -13.56 16.28 -13.99
C ARG A 136 -14.44 16.85 -12.88
N LEU A 137 -13.81 17.24 -11.79
CA LEU A 137 -14.36 18.08 -10.74
C LEU A 137 -14.15 19.54 -11.15
N VAL A 138 -15.23 20.31 -11.21
CA VAL A 138 -15.20 21.73 -11.57
C VAL A 138 -15.59 22.54 -10.33
N ALA A 139 -14.67 23.38 -9.86
CA ALA A 139 -14.93 24.30 -8.77
C ALA A 139 -15.66 25.55 -9.29
N GLU A 140 -16.75 25.91 -8.60
CA GLU A 140 -17.58 27.05 -8.95
C GLU A 140 -17.40 28.23 -7.99
N GLY A 141 -17.44 29.45 -8.54
CA GLY A 141 -17.44 30.67 -7.76
C GLY A 141 -16.10 31.06 -7.12
N PRO A 142 -16.08 32.16 -6.33
CA PRO A 142 -14.89 32.62 -5.63
C PRO A 142 -14.65 31.77 -4.37
N GLY A 143 -13.43 31.26 -4.19
CA GLY A 143 -13.07 30.50 -3.00
C GLY A 143 -11.71 29.83 -3.13
N ALA A 144 -11.15 29.40 -1.99
CA ALA A 144 -9.95 28.55 -2.00
C ALA A 144 -10.32 27.16 -2.51
N VAL A 145 -9.63 26.70 -3.55
CA VAL A 145 -9.78 25.35 -4.08
C VAL A 145 -8.63 24.53 -3.54
N VAL A 146 -8.94 23.59 -2.65
CA VAL A 146 -8.00 22.64 -2.09
C VAL A 146 -8.69 21.29 -2.11
N VAL A 147 -8.15 20.33 -2.86
CA VAL A 147 -8.66 18.96 -2.93
C VAL A 147 -7.57 18.04 -2.44
N ARG A 148 -7.75 17.50 -1.22
CA ARG A 148 -6.82 16.56 -0.59
C ARG A 148 -6.92 15.19 -1.25
N GLU A 149 -8.14 14.72 -1.50
CA GLU A 149 -8.38 13.46 -2.21
C GLU A 149 -9.75 13.50 -2.90
N TRP A 150 -9.85 12.83 -4.05
CA TRP A 150 -11.05 12.67 -4.82
C TRP A 150 -11.21 11.19 -5.19
N ALA A 151 -12.13 10.51 -4.50
CA ALA A 151 -12.47 9.13 -4.81
C ALA A 151 -13.65 9.06 -5.79
N LEU A 152 -13.50 8.24 -6.83
CA LEU A 152 -14.60 7.85 -7.73
C LEU A 152 -14.98 6.41 -7.43
N LEU A 153 -16.26 6.16 -7.13
CA LEU A 153 -16.73 4.88 -6.59
C LEU A 153 -17.64 4.15 -7.58
N PRO A 154 -17.56 2.80 -7.67
CA PRO A 154 -18.49 2.00 -8.45
C PRO A 154 -19.95 2.21 -8.01
N PRO A 155 -20.94 1.86 -8.85
CA PRO A 155 -22.35 1.88 -8.48
C PRO A 155 -22.66 0.94 -7.31
N ALA A 156 -23.38 1.45 -6.33
CA ALA A 156 -23.89 0.70 -5.19
C ALA A 156 -25.15 1.37 -4.63
N ALA A 157 -25.79 0.72 -3.67
CA ALA A 157 -26.89 1.33 -2.93
C ALA A 157 -26.37 2.56 -2.14
N PRO A 158 -27.13 3.67 -2.05
CA PRO A 158 -26.68 4.90 -1.41
C PRO A 158 -26.11 4.72 0.01
N GLU A 159 -26.69 3.82 0.79
CA GLU A 159 -26.27 3.49 2.16
C GLU A 159 -24.91 2.78 2.25
N ALA A 160 -24.40 2.23 1.14
CA ALA A 160 -23.10 1.58 1.10
C ALA A 160 -21.94 2.58 1.05
N TYR A 161 -22.19 3.84 0.65
CA TYR A 161 -21.18 4.88 0.54
C TYR A 161 -20.82 5.50 1.89
N VAL A 162 -20.13 4.73 2.73
CA VAL A 162 -19.53 5.22 3.99
C VAL A 162 -18.36 6.17 3.71
N PRO A 163 -18.00 7.11 4.62
CA PRO A 163 -16.87 8.01 4.42
C PRO A 163 -15.53 7.31 4.18
N ALA A 164 -14.63 7.97 3.44
CA ALA A 164 -13.24 7.57 3.22
C ALA A 164 -13.03 6.17 2.57
N ILE A 165 -13.89 5.78 1.63
CA ILE A 165 -13.74 4.49 0.92
C ILE A 165 -12.47 4.49 0.08
N GLY A 166 -11.52 3.62 0.43
CA GLY A 166 -10.24 3.50 -0.28
C GLY A 166 -9.35 4.74 -0.15
N VAL A 167 -9.61 5.57 0.86
CA VAL A 167 -8.87 6.81 1.18
C VAL A 167 -8.34 6.71 2.61
N GLN A 168 -7.04 6.95 2.77
CA GLN A 168 -6.44 6.99 4.10
C GLN A 168 -6.54 8.38 4.72
N VAL A 169 -7.31 8.50 5.79
CA VAL A 169 -7.56 9.72 6.56
C VAL A 169 -6.79 9.76 7.90
N ASN A 170 -6.29 8.61 8.38
CA ASN A 170 -5.52 8.54 9.61
C ASN A 170 -4.17 9.25 9.45
N LEU A 171 -3.93 10.32 10.21
CA LEU A 171 -2.67 11.06 10.23
C LEU A 171 -1.52 10.22 10.80
N ALA A 172 -1.82 9.29 11.72
CA ALA A 172 -0.83 8.42 12.33
C ALA A 172 -0.42 7.27 11.40
N TRP A 173 -1.20 6.93 10.38
CA TRP A 173 -0.94 5.78 9.52
C TRP A 173 0.49 5.78 8.93
N GLU A 174 1.22 4.71 9.22
CA GLU A 174 2.63 4.45 8.89
C GLU A 174 3.55 5.60 9.32
N ALA A 175 3.25 6.27 10.43
CA ALA A 175 4.13 7.27 11.03
C ALA A 175 5.33 6.62 11.74
N ASP A 176 6.35 7.43 12.01
CA ASP A 176 7.46 7.02 12.88
C ASP A 176 6.92 6.96 14.33
N VAL A 177 7.26 5.89 15.04
CA VAL A 177 6.74 5.63 16.39
C VAL A 177 7.81 5.15 17.35
N ASP A 178 7.61 5.48 18.62
CA ASP A 178 8.45 5.09 19.74
C ASP A 178 7.57 4.67 20.91
N ALA A 179 8.07 3.82 21.80
CA ALA A 179 7.29 3.35 22.94
C ALA A 179 8.14 3.24 24.20
N SER A 180 7.48 3.25 25.37
CA SER A 180 8.11 3.01 26.68
C SER A 180 8.83 1.67 26.72
N SER A 181 8.18 0.64 26.19
CA SER A 181 8.60 -0.75 26.25
C SER A 181 7.86 -1.56 25.17
N MET A 182 8.30 -2.80 24.94
CA MET A 182 7.55 -3.77 24.13
C MET A 182 7.85 -5.20 24.54
N GLU A 183 6.86 -6.08 24.40
CA GLU A 183 7.06 -7.53 24.40
C GLU A 183 7.60 -8.01 23.04
N PRO A 184 8.29 -9.18 22.98
CA PRO A 184 8.74 -9.75 21.72
C PRO A 184 7.60 -9.88 20.70
N GLY A 185 7.75 -9.23 19.55
CA GLY A 185 6.73 -9.20 18.49
C GLY A 185 5.68 -8.10 18.64
N GLY A 186 5.48 -7.52 19.82
CA GLY A 186 4.51 -6.43 20.07
C GLY A 186 5.01 -5.06 19.63
N PHE A 187 5.49 -4.93 18.39
CA PHE A 187 6.15 -3.72 17.89
C PHE A 187 5.23 -2.49 17.87
N ALA A 188 5.78 -1.31 18.21
CA ALA A 188 5.03 -0.06 18.25
C ALA A 188 4.41 0.32 16.89
N ASN A 189 5.07 0.02 15.77
CA ASN A 189 4.58 0.35 14.43
C ASN A 189 3.27 -0.38 14.06
N ARG A 190 2.93 -1.46 14.77
CA ARG A 190 1.65 -2.17 14.60
C ARG A 190 0.45 -1.37 15.08
N ALA A 191 0.63 -0.38 15.96
CA ALA A 191 -0.46 0.48 16.43
C ALA A 191 -0.81 1.62 15.47
N VAL A 192 -0.14 1.69 14.31
CA VAL A 192 -0.35 2.71 13.29
C VAL A 192 -0.27 2.12 11.87
N ASP A 193 -0.42 0.80 11.73
CA ASP A 193 -0.32 0.13 10.42
C ASP A 193 -1.65 0.11 9.66
N GLY A 194 -2.73 0.53 10.33
CA GLY A 194 -4.06 0.67 9.76
C GLY A 194 -4.89 -0.61 9.80
N PHE A 195 -4.44 -1.68 10.45
CA PHE A 195 -5.22 -2.92 10.62
C PHE A 195 -5.75 -3.05 12.05
N LEU A 196 -6.90 -3.69 12.21
CA LEU A 196 -7.50 -3.89 13.54
C LEU A 196 -7.36 -5.33 14.07
N ARG A 197 -6.91 -6.27 13.25
CA ARG A 197 -6.92 -7.72 13.54
C ARG A 197 -5.65 -8.40 13.08
N GLY A 198 -5.43 -9.61 13.60
CA GLY A 198 -4.18 -10.35 13.42
C GLY A 198 -3.09 -9.84 14.37
N GLU A 199 -1.82 -10.16 14.09
CA GLU A 199 -0.66 -9.63 14.81
C GLU A 199 -0.42 -8.12 14.52
N SER A 200 -1.42 -7.29 14.82
CA SER A 200 -1.48 -5.85 14.57
C SER A 200 -1.83 -5.14 15.89
N GLU A 201 -0.90 -5.25 16.83
CA GLU A 201 -0.94 -4.50 18.09
C GLU A 201 0.46 -4.20 18.61
N TRP A 202 0.60 -3.04 19.24
CA TRP A 202 1.68 -2.79 20.19
C TRP A 202 1.32 -3.43 21.53
N VAL A 203 2.28 -4.16 22.10
CA VAL A 203 2.13 -4.77 23.42
C VAL A 203 3.25 -4.27 24.32
N SER A 204 2.91 -3.52 25.37
CA SER A 204 3.91 -3.05 26.33
C SER A 204 4.43 -4.19 27.21
N ALA A 205 5.62 -4.00 27.79
CA ALA A 205 6.09 -4.85 28.87
C ALA A 205 5.23 -4.63 30.13
N ASP A 206 5.19 -5.62 31.02
CA ASP A 206 4.51 -5.49 32.32
C ASP A 206 5.37 -4.69 33.31
N ASP A 207 5.29 -3.35 33.22
CA ASP A 207 6.05 -2.40 34.05
C ASP A 207 5.08 -1.62 35.00
N PRO A 208 5.46 -1.34 36.26
CA PRO A 208 4.69 -0.46 37.14
C PRO A 208 4.66 1.02 36.70
N GLN A 209 5.54 1.47 35.81
CA GLN A 209 5.52 2.83 35.26
C GLN A 209 4.46 3.01 34.17
N ASP A 210 4.01 4.25 33.97
CA ASP A 210 3.11 4.59 32.86
C ASP A 210 3.71 4.13 31.53
N ASP A 211 2.92 3.36 30.78
CA ASP A 211 3.25 2.95 29.42
C ASP A 211 2.82 4.01 28.42
N TRP A 212 3.62 4.22 27.39
CA TRP A 212 3.32 5.19 26.36
C TRP A 212 3.75 4.72 24.98
N LEU A 213 3.00 5.16 23.96
CA LEU A 213 3.37 5.06 22.56
C LEU A 213 3.27 6.45 21.93
N GLU A 214 4.38 6.93 21.40
CA GLU A 214 4.52 8.21 20.72
C GLU A 214 4.44 8.03 19.20
N VAL A 215 3.62 8.86 18.57
CA VAL A 215 3.51 9.03 17.13
C VAL A 215 4.17 10.34 16.72
N ARG A 216 5.11 10.24 15.77
CA ARG A 216 5.84 11.37 15.16
C ARG A 216 5.34 11.59 13.74
N LEU A 217 4.58 12.67 13.59
CA LEU A 217 3.99 13.10 12.33
C LEU A 217 5.02 13.85 11.48
N PRO A 218 4.94 13.78 10.14
CA PRO A 218 5.90 14.43 9.25
C PRO A 218 5.87 15.97 9.31
N ASP A 219 4.76 16.55 9.75
CA ASP A 219 4.58 18.00 9.93
C ASP A 219 3.62 18.27 11.11
N ARG A 220 3.40 19.53 11.43
CA ARG A 220 2.40 19.97 12.40
C ARG A 220 1.02 19.97 11.77
N PHE A 221 0.12 19.14 12.31
CA PHE A 221 -1.25 19.03 11.85
C PHE A 221 -2.24 19.59 12.87
N TRP A 222 -3.39 20.03 12.37
CA TRP A 222 -4.54 20.42 13.18
C TRP A 222 -5.35 19.16 13.46
N ILE A 223 -5.27 18.65 14.68
CA ILE A 223 -5.88 17.37 15.08
C ILE A 223 -7.06 17.67 15.99
N GLY A 224 -8.26 17.22 15.62
CA GLY A 224 -9.51 17.53 16.33
C GLY A 224 -10.16 16.33 17.01
N SER A 225 -9.80 15.11 16.60
CA SER A 225 -10.38 13.89 17.15
C SER A 225 -9.44 12.70 16.99
N ALA A 226 -9.74 11.64 17.73
CA ALA A 226 -9.03 10.37 17.65
C ALA A 226 -10.00 9.18 17.75
N VAL A 227 -9.57 8.01 17.30
CA VAL A 227 -10.18 6.74 17.71
C VAL A 227 -9.07 5.85 18.25
N VAL A 228 -9.25 5.37 19.47
CA VAL A 228 -8.28 4.50 20.15
C VAL A 228 -8.83 3.09 20.18
N TYR A 229 -8.11 2.16 19.57
CA TYR A 229 -8.44 0.73 19.57
C TYR A 229 -7.53 0.00 20.56
N THR A 230 -8.12 -0.56 21.61
CA THR A 230 -7.39 -1.28 22.67
C THR A 230 -7.95 -2.67 22.90
N GLY A 231 -7.10 -3.56 23.39
CA GLY A 231 -7.42 -4.98 23.57
C GLY A 231 -7.43 -5.75 22.26
N TRP A 232 -7.10 -7.03 22.32
CA TRP A 232 -7.05 -7.93 21.17
C TRP A 232 -7.37 -9.36 21.58
N GLY A 233 -8.17 -10.06 20.78
CA GLY A 233 -8.59 -11.44 21.11
C GLY A 233 -9.28 -11.51 22.47
N ASP A 234 -8.67 -12.24 23.41
CA ASP A 234 -9.14 -12.38 24.80
C ASP A 234 -8.59 -11.30 25.75
N SER A 235 -7.70 -10.41 25.29
CA SER A 235 -7.15 -9.31 26.11
C SER A 235 -8.20 -8.23 26.35
N PRO A 236 -8.41 -7.79 27.60
CA PRO A 236 -9.38 -6.75 27.93
C PRO A 236 -8.95 -5.39 27.37
N PRO A 237 -9.90 -4.46 27.16
CA PRO A 237 -9.58 -3.07 26.82
C PRO A 237 -8.84 -2.38 27.98
N ASP A 238 -8.05 -1.36 27.64
CA ASP A 238 -7.35 -0.57 28.65
C ASP A 238 -8.35 0.26 29.47
N ALA A 239 -8.35 0.06 30.79
CA ALA A 239 -9.34 0.64 31.70
C ALA A 239 -9.19 2.16 31.90
N ALA A 240 -8.01 2.71 31.64
CA ALA A 240 -7.75 4.14 31.70
C ALA A 240 -6.57 4.49 30.79
N PHE A 241 -6.67 5.63 30.10
CA PHE A 241 -5.60 6.18 29.28
C PHE A 241 -5.86 7.65 28.97
N ARG A 242 -4.86 8.34 28.44
CA ARG A 242 -4.96 9.71 27.95
C ARG A 242 -4.14 9.89 26.69
N LEU A 243 -4.56 10.82 25.83
CA LEU A 243 -3.73 11.32 24.74
C LEU A 243 -3.04 12.62 25.17
N GLN A 244 -1.74 12.71 24.89
CA GLN A 244 -0.94 13.89 25.12
C GLN A 244 -0.36 14.40 23.80
N TYR A 245 -0.03 15.69 23.74
CA TYR A 245 0.63 16.30 22.60
C TYR A 245 1.87 17.09 23.01
N ASP A 246 2.83 17.24 22.10
CA ASP A 246 3.95 18.14 22.31
C ASP A 246 3.47 19.60 22.16
N ALA A 247 3.47 20.32 23.27
CA ALA A 247 3.12 21.72 23.38
C ALA A 247 4.39 22.59 23.41
N ASN A 248 5.17 22.52 22.33
CA ASN A 248 6.47 23.20 22.17
C ASN A 248 7.54 22.66 23.13
N GLY A 249 7.81 21.35 23.06
CA GLY A 249 8.86 20.68 23.85
C GLY A 249 8.42 20.19 25.23
N THR A 250 7.14 20.36 25.60
CA THR A 250 6.57 19.85 26.84
C THR A 250 5.30 19.07 26.53
N TRP A 251 5.15 17.89 27.12
CA TRP A 251 3.94 17.09 26.98
C TRP A 251 2.78 17.69 27.79
N ALA A 252 1.64 17.88 27.15
CA ALA A 252 0.39 18.29 27.78
C ALA A 252 -0.74 17.35 27.38
N ASP A 253 -1.71 17.14 28.28
CA ASP A 253 -2.92 16.38 27.96
C ASP A 253 -3.73 17.08 26.87
N ILE A 254 -4.23 16.31 25.91
CA ILE A 254 -5.17 16.82 24.91
C ILE A 254 -6.54 16.99 25.60
N PRO A 255 -7.13 18.21 25.59
CA PRO A 255 -8.44 18.44 26.17
C PRO A 255 -9.51 17.55 25.56
N GLY A 256 -10.32 16.88 26.39
CA GLY A 256 -11.35 15.93 25.95
C GLY A 256 -10.85 14.50 25.66
N ALA A 257 -9.54 14.23 25.77
CA ALA A 257 -8.95 12.94 25.40
C ALA A 257 -8.37 12.16 26.59
N SER A 258 -9.01 12.22 27.76
CA SER A 258 -8.67 11.43 28.95
C SER A 258 -9.83 10.52 29.32
N VAL A 259 -9.52 9.23 29.54
CA VAL A 259 -10.49 8.16 29.71
C VAL A 259 -10.20 7.40 31.00
N THR A 260 -11.23 7.12 31.79
CA THR A 260 -11.17 6.34 33.04
C THR A 260 -12.36 5.39 33.12
N ASN A 261 -12.19 4.23 33.76
CA ASN A 261 -13.23 3.18 33.86
C ASN A 261 -13.76 2.73 32.49
N ASN A 262 -12.87 2.60 31.51
CA ASN A 262 -13.21 2.13 30.18
C ASN A 262 -13.44 0.61 30.16
N HIS A 263 -14.47 0.21 29.40
CA HIS A 263 -14.82 -1.18 29.14
C HIS A 263 -15.01 -1.46 27.64
N HIS A 264 -14.58 -0.52 26.78
CA HIS A 264 -14.75 -0.60 25.33
C HIS A 264 -13.40 -0.73 24.63
N THR A 265 -13.32 -1.62 23.63
CA THR A 265 -12.14 -1.82 22.79
C THR A 265 -12.01 -0.78 21.68
N VAL A 266 -13.07 0.00 21.43
CA VAL A 266 -13.09 1.10 20.46
C VAL A 266 -13.56 2.35 21.17
N VAL A 267 -12.70 3.36 21.26
CA VAL A 267 -12.97 4.61 21.99
C VAL A 267 -12.81 5.81 21.06
N PRO A 268 -13.92 6.28 20.45
CA PRO A 268 -13.95 7.55 19.73
C PRO A 268 -13.79 8.73 20.70
N LEU A 269 -12.89 9.67 20.38
CA LEU A 269 -12.58 10.84 21.20
C LEU A 269 -12.73 12.12 20.37
N ASN A 270 -13.57 13.03 20.86
CA ASN A 270 -13.63 14.41 20.36
C ASN A 270 -12.82 15.30 21.28
N PHE A 271 -11.93 16.11 20.73
CA PHE A 271 -11.18 17.04 21.53
C PHE A 271 -12.04 18.28 21.82
N ASP A 272 -11.96 18.82 23.04
CA ASP A 272 -12.69 20.06 23.39
C ASP A 272 -12.22 21.25 22.53
N ARG A 273 -10.98 21.16 22.05
CA ARG A 273 -10.37 22.04 21.06
C ARG A 273 -9.30 21.27 20.29
N PHE A 274 -9.15 21.57 19.01
CA PHE A 274 -8.05 21.01 18.23
C PHE A 274 -6.68 21.41 18.82
N VAL A 275 -5.68 20.58 18.57
CA VAL A 275 -4.26 20.86 18.86
C VAL A 275 -3.48 20.99 17.56
N VAL A 276 -2.37 21.74 17.59
CA VAL A 276 -1.46 21.89 16.44
C VAL A 276 -0.09 21.37 16.81
N THR A 277 0.22 20.15 16.38
CA THR A 277 1.44 19.44 16.79
C THR A 277 1.91 18.47 15.71
N SER A 278 3.18 18.08 15.79
CA SER A 278 3.74 16.95 15.04
C SER A 278 3.97 15.72 15.92
N ARG A 279 3.64 15.78 17.21
CA ARG A 279 3.87 14.66 18.15
C ARG A 279 2.66 14.49 19.06
N VAL A 280 2.11 13.28 19.04
CA VAL A 280 1.02 12.84 19.91
C VAL A 280 1.47 11.55 20.59
N ARG A 281 1.10 11.32 21.84
CA ARG A 281 1.32 10.03 22.48
C ARG A 281 0.09 9.52 23.22
N TYR A 282 -0.13 8.22 23.12
CA TYR A 282 -0.97 7.44 24.00
C TYR A 282 -0.22 7.23 25.33
N VAL A 283 -0.91 7.38 26.47
CA VAL A 283 -0.35 7.09 27.79
C VAL A 283 -1.37 6.36 28.65
N ALA A 284 -1.01 5.20 29.20
CA ALA A 284 -1.84 4.42 30.11
C ALA A 284 -1.13 4.17 31.45
N PRO A 285 -1.86 4.10 32.58
CA PRO A 285 -1.26 3.78 33.87
C PRO A 285 -0.54 2.44 33.86
N GLY A 286 0.63 2.39 34.50
CA GLY A 286 1.40 1.16 34.65
C GLY A 286 0.67 0.04 35.41
N GLY A 287 1.26 -1.15 35.40
CA GLY A 287 0.70 -2.37 35.95
C GLY A 287 -0.18 -3.11 34.94
N GLY A 288 0.30 -4.26 34.49
CA GLY A 288 -0.30 -5.06 33.42
C GLY A 288 0.04 -4.49 32.03
N ARG A 289 0.22 -5.40 31.07
CA ARG A 289 0.51 -5.06 29.66
C ARG A 289 -0.61 -4.24 29.04
N LYS A 290 -0.22 -3.29 28.17
CA LYS A 290 -1.13 -2.52 27.33
C LYS A 290 -1.17 -3.10 25.94
N HIS A 291 -2.37 -3.20 25.40
CA HIS A 291 -2.64 -3.75 24.08
C HIS A 291 -3.28 -2.64 23.25
N LEU A 292 -2.48 -1.95 22.44
CA LEU A 292 -2.96 -0.90 21.54
C LEU A 292 -2.95 -1.46 20.12
N SER A 293 -4.13 -1.77 19.59
CA SER A 293 -4.28 -2.30 18.23
C SER A 293 -4.09 -1.20 17.20
N GLU A 294 -4.67 -0.02 17.41
CA GLU A 294 -4.52 1.09 16.46
C GLU A 294 -4.83 2.44 17.14
N LEU A 295 -4.03 3.45 16.82
CA LEU A 295 -4.27 4.85 17.17
C LEU A 295 -4.59 5.64 15.89
N VAL A 296 -5.86 6.02 15.76
CA VAL A 296 -6.32 6.87 14.66
C VAL A 296 -6.31 8.31 15.09
N LEU A 297 -5.56 9.16 14.39
CA LEU A 297 -5.57 10.61 14.56
C LEU A 297 -6.24 11.26 13.35
N LEU A 298 -7.32 12.00 13.57
CA LEU A 298 -8.05 12.67 12.49
C LEU A 298 -7.88 14.19 12.58
N MET A 299 -7.90 14.82 11.41
CA MET A 299 -7.84 16.27 11.31
C MET A 299 -9.05 16.92 11.99
N GLU A 300 -8.88 18.17 12.40
CA GLU A 300 -10.00 19.02 12.77
C GLU A 300 -11.02 19.08 11.62
N ASN A 301 -12.28 18.77 11.91
CA ASN A 301 -13.35 18.69 10.92
C ASN A 301 -14.64 19.39 11.40
N GLY A 302 -14.49 20.58 11.98
CA GLY A 302 -15.62 21.38 12.46
C GLY A 302 -16.38 20.72 13.62
N GLY A 303 -15.68 19.94 14.45
CA GLY A 303 -16.26 19.19 15.57
C GLY A 303 -17.06 17.94 15.18
N ARG A 304 -17.00 17.46 13.93
CA ARG A 304 -17.56 16.15 13.55
C ARG A 304 -16.91 15.04 14.38
N ALA A 305 -17.75 14.18 14.96
CA ALA A 305 -17.27 13.00 15.66
C ALA A 305 -16.69 11.95 14.69
N PRO A 306 -15.58 11.28 15.05
CA PRO A 306 -15.03 10.21 14.26
C PRO A 306 -15.98 9.01 14.23
N ALA A 307 -16.16 8.40 13.07
CA ALA A 307 -16.93 7.17 12.95
C ALA A 307 -16.08 5.94 13.34
N PRO A 308 -16.62 4.94 14.05
CA PRO A 308 -15.93 3.66 14.20
C PRO A 308 -15.60 3.05 12.83
N GLY A 309 -14.37 2.59 12.65
CA GLY A 309 -13.87 2.08 11.36
C GLY A 309 -13.31 3.15 10.40
N GLU A 310 -13.38 4.43 10.73
CA GLU A 310 -12.79 5.51 9.92
C GLU A 310 -11.25 5.46 10.00
N GLY A 311 -10.59 5.43 8.84
CA GLY A 311 -9.12 5.44 8.74
C GLY A 311 -8.42 4.10 9.01
N VAL A 312 -9.17 3.00 9.12
CA VAL A 312 -8.65 1.66 9.44
C VAL A 312 -9.29 0.58 8.57
N ASP A 313 -8.57 -0.52 8.38
CA ASP A 313 -9.05 -1.75 7.77
C ASP A 313 -9.46 -2.74 8.87
N ALA A 314 -10.74 -3.12 8.88
CA ALA A 314 -11.28 -4.11 9.81
C ALA A 314 -10.86 -5.55 9.48
N GLY A 315 -10.18 -5.75 8.35
CA GLY A 315 -9.58 -7.00 7.93
C GLY A 315 -8.45 -7.47 8.84
N VAL A 316 -8.04 -8.72 8.64
CA VAL A 316 -6.87 -9.29 9.31
C VAL A 316 -5.63 -8.77 8.59
N ARG A 317 -4.69 -8.19 9.34
CA ARG A 317 -3.36 -7.84 8.83
C ARG A 317 -2.80 -9.06 8.11
N PRO A 318 -2.50 -8.97 6.81
CA PRO A 318 -1.99 -10.11 6.08
C PRO A 318 -0.63 -10.53 6.66
N GLU A 319 -0.49 -11.80 7.03
CA GLU A 319 0.77 -12.36 7.54
C GLU A 319 1.77 -12.73 6.42
N TRP A 320 1.41 -12.44 5.16
CA TRP A 320 2.27 -12.71 4.01
C TRP A 320 3.61 -12.02 4.18
N LYS A 321 4.68 -12.77 3.95
CA LYS A 321 6.01 -12.21 3.74
C LYS A 321 6.18 -12.01 2.26
N PHE A 322 6.87 -10.95 1.86
CA PHE A 322 7.25 -10.79 0.46
C PHE A 322 7.97 -12.05 -0.08
N THR A 323 8.74 -12.72 0.77
CA THR A 323 9.47 -13.97 0.46
C THR A 323 8.58 -15.16 0.10
N ASP A 324 7.29 -15.12 0.42
CA ASP A 324 6.35 -16.22 0.09
C ASP A 324 6.07 -16.27 -1.42
N PHE A 325 6.10 -15.10 -2.08
CA PHE A 325 5.82 -14.91 -3.51
C PHE A 325 6.74 -13.84 -4.11
N ASP A 326 8.02 -13.97 -3.83
CA ASP A 326 9.09 -13.03 -4.13
C ASP A 326 9.35 -12.84 -5.63
N ASP A 327 10.58 -12.51 -5.99
CA ASP A 327 11.03 -12.27 -7.36
C ASP A 327 10.90 -13.49 -8.30
N HIS A 328 10.40 -14.64 -7.83
CA HIS A 328 10.26 -15.85 -8.63
C HIS A 328 9.04 -15.83 -9.56
N TYR A 329 9.16 -16.59 -10.64
CA TYR A 329 8.05 -16.88 -11.54
C TYR A 329 7.30 -18.12 -11.06
N HIS A 330 6.00 -18.15 -11.34
CA HIS A 330 5.09 -19.23 -11.02
C HIS A 330 4.25 -19.59 -12.25
N ARG A 331 3.90 -20.87 -12.38
CA ARG A 331 2.84 -21.31 -13.29
C ARG A 331 1.54 -21.42 -12.51
N LEU A 332 0.50 -20.74 -12.99
CA LEU A 332 -0.86 -20.83 -12.46
C LEU A 332 -1.51 -22.06 -13.07
N VAL A 333 -1.76 -23.07 -12.24
CA VAL A 333 -2.22 -24.38 -12.69
C VAL A 333 -3.64 -24.59 -12.23
N VAL A 334 -4.50 -25.00 -13.14
CA VAL A 334 -5.85 -25.46 -12.80
C VAL A 334 -5.93 -26.97 -13.03
N PRO A 335 -6.62 -27.73 -12.15
CA PRO A 335 -6.75 -29.18 -12.24
C PRO A 335 -8.03 -29.61 -12.95
N PRO A 336 -8.04 -29.75 -14.29
CA PRO A 336 -8.58 -30.94 -14.93
C PRO A 336 -7.48 -32.04 -14.97
N SER A 337 -7.85 -33.25 -15.41
CA SER A 337 -6.89 -34.32 -15.73
C SER A 337 -6.78 -34.43 -17.25
N PRO A 338 -5.63 -34.15 -17.89
CA PRO A 338 -4.38 -33.67 -17.28
C PRO A 338 -4.46 -32.18 -16.86
N PRO A 339 -3.62 -31.74 -15.89
CA PRO A 339 -3.59 -30.36 -15.46
C PRO A 339 -3.16 -29.43 -16.59
N ARG A 340 -3.62 -28.18 -16.51
CA ARG A 340 -3.29 -27.13 -17.49
C ARG A 340 -2.72 -25.91 -16.80
N VAL A 341 -1.86 -25.19 -17.51
CA VAL A 341 -1.27 -23.93 -17.05
C VAL A 341 -1.89 -22.75 -17.79
N LEU A 342 -2.07 -21.64 -17.09
CA LEU A 342 -2.52 -20.38 -17.69
C LEU A 342 -1.50 -19.90 -18.71
N ARG A 343 -1.96 -19.51 -19.91
CA ARG A 343 -1.11 -18.99 -20.99
C ARG A 343 -1.60 -17.64 -21.47
N SER A 344 -0.68 -16.70 -21.63
CA SER A 344 -0.90 -15.44 -22.35
C SER A 344 -0.73 -15.60 -23.86
N LEU A 345 -1.65 -15.06 -24.64
CA LEU A 345 -1.54 -14.99 -26.10
C LEU A 345 -0.99 -13.62 -26.53
N PRO A 346 -0.41 -13.49 -27.74
CA PRO A 346 0.01 -12.20 -28.29
C PRO A 346 -1.11 -11.14 -28.34
N SER A 347 -2.37 -11.58 -28.44
CA SER A 347 -3.57 -10.73 -28.39
C SER A 347 -3.91 -10.23 -26.98
N ARG A 348 -3.12 -10.59 -25.96
CA ARG A 348 -3.38 -10.37 -24.52
C ARG A 348 -4.61 -11.09 -23.95
N ARG A 349 -5.25 -11.95 -24.75
CA ARG A 349 -6.26 -12.88 -24.26
C ARG A 349 -5.58 -14.06 -23.57
N LEU A 350 -6.29 -14.68 -22.63
CA LEU A 350 -5.79 -15.80 -21.86
C LEU A 350 -6.39 -17.13 -22.35
N THR A 351 -5.55 -18.15 -22.39
CA THR A 351 -5.95 -19.53 -22.68
C THR A 351 -5.23 -20.49 -21.73
N ALA A 352 -5.26 -21.79 -22.01
CA ALA A 352 -4.58 -22.80 -21.22
C ALA A 352 -3.65 -23.68 -22.08
N ALA A 353 -2.42 -23.89 -21.62
CA ALA A 353 -1.45 -24.79 -22.23
C ALA A 353 -1.32 -26.10 -21.43
N GLY A 354 -0.58 -27.06 -21.99
CA GLY A 354 -0.26 -28.30 -21.28
C GLY A 354 0.62 -28.05 -20.05
N TRP A 355 0.46 -28.86 -19.01
CA TRP A 355 1.19 -28.76 -17.75
C TRP A 355 2.72 -28.61 -17.89
N ASN A 356 3.33 -29.29 -18.86
CA ASN A 356 4.78 -29.26 -19.09
C ASN A 356 5.26 -28.04 -19.90
N ASP A 357 4.39 -27.07 -20.20
CA ASP A 357 4.84 -25.82 -20.83
C ASP A 357 5.61 -24.98 -19.79
N HIS A 358 6.75 -24.44 -20.22
CA HIS A 358 7.65 -23.59 -19.44
C HIS A 358 8.03 -22.32 -20.20
N ASP A 359 7.36 -22.03 -21.32
CA ASP A 359 7.56 -20.80 -22.08
C ASP A 359 7.30 -19.55 -21.21
N GLU A 360 7.92 -18.42 -21.54
CA GLU A 360 7.72 -17.18 -20.77
C GLU A 360 6.24 -16.74 -20.74
N SER A 361 5.42 -17.13 -21.74
CA SER A 361 3.99 -16.83 -21.78
C SER A 361 3.14 -17.57 -20.74
N VAL A 362 3.67 -18.61 -20.08
CA VAL A 362 2.98 -19.35 -18.99
C VAL A 362 3.52 -19.02 -17.60
N GLN A 363 4.50 -18.12 -17.51
CA GLN A 363 5.18 -17.75 -16.28
C GLN A 363 4.69 -16.40 -15.75
N TYR A 364 4.27 -16.35 -14.49
CA TYR A 364 3.73 -15.17 -13.84
C TYR A 364 4.45 -14.89 -12.54
N GLN A 365 4.77 -13.64 -12.28
CA GLN A 365 5.08 -13.21 -10.91
C GLN A 365 3.78 -13.05 -10.13
N VAL A 366 3.80 -13.42 -8.86
CA VAL A 366 2.68 -13.28 -7.93
C VAL A 366 3.04 -12.18 -6.94
N LEU A 367 2.86 -10.93 -7.34
CA LEU A 367 3.41 -9.78 -6.63
C LEU A 367 2.44 -9.33 -5.54
N TRP A 368 2.85 -9.41 -4.27
CA TRP A 368 2.05 -8.90 -3.16
C TRP A 368 1.95 -7.37 -3.19
N ASN A 369 0.73 -6.86 -3.04
CA ASN A 369 0.48 -5.44 -2.82
C ASN A 369 0.65 -5.15 -1.33
N ILE A 370 1.90 -4.91 -0.92
CA ILE A 370 2.27 -4.54 0.45
C ILE A 370 1.33 -3.43 0.97
N GLY A 371 0.89 -3.61 2.22
CA GLY A 371 -0.13 -2.75 2.84
C GLY A 371 -1.57 -3.14 2.50
N THR A 372 -1.80 -4.25 1.77
CA THR A 372 -3.14 -4.75 1.43
C THR A 372 -3.18 -6.28 1.45
N ASP A 373 -4.38 -6.87 1.35
CA ASP A 373 -4.60 -8.31 1.22
C ASP A 373 -4.59 -8.81 -0.24
N THR A 374 -4.14 -7.98 -1.18
CA THR A 374 -4.23 -8.25 -2.61
C THR A 374 -2.88 -8.50 -3.29
N PHE A 375 -2.92 -9.09 -4.47
CA PHE A 375 -1.80 -9.47 -5.31
C PHE A 375 -2.01 -8.99 -6.74
N ARG A 376 -0.93 -8.84 -7.49
CA ARG A 376 -0.93 -8.64 -8.94
C ARG A 376 -0.23 -9.82 -9.61
N PHE A 377 -0.82 -10.33 -10.67
CA PHE A 377 -0.22 -11.40 -11.47
C PHE A 377 0.37 -10.80 -12.74
N ARG A 378 1.70 -10.72 -12.85
CA ARG A 378 2.40 -10.12 -14.00
C ARG A 378 3.03 -11.19 -14.86
N ASN A 379 2.68 -11.24 -16.14
CA ASN A 379 3.22 -12.23 -17.09
C ASN A 379 4.67 -11.87 -17.48
N ARG A 380 5.55 -12.87 -17.52
CA ARG A 380 6.98 -12.70 -17.86
C ARG A 380 7.21 -12.24 -19.29
N ALA A 381 6.49 -12.83 -20.25
CA ALA A 381 6.68 -12.51 -21.67
C ALA A 381 6.18 -11.10 -22.01
N THR A 382 5.08 -10.67 -21.37
CA THR A 382 4.36 -9.46 -21.79
C THR A 382 4.52 -8.25 -20.86
N GLY A 383 4.98 -8.46 -19.63
CA GLY A 383 5.06 -7.44 -18.58
C GLY A 383 3.70 -6.91 -18.09
N ALA A 384 2.58 -7.47 -18.58
CA ALA A 384 1.24 -7.02 -18.24
C ALA A 384 0.62 -7.83 -17.10
N SER A 385 -0.44 -7.26 -16.52
CA SER A 385 -1.14 -7.83 -15.38
C SER A 385 -2.50 -8.41 -15.76
N LEU A 386 -2.87 -9.50 -15.10
CA LEU A 386 -4.24 -10.03 -15.18
C LEU A 386 -5.24 -8.95 -14.81
N THR A 387 -6.19 -8.70 -15.70
CA THR A 387 -7.14 -7.58 -15.64
C THR A 387 -8.54 -8.07 -16.01
N VAL A 388 -9.54 -7.58 -15.28
CA VAL A 388 -10.94 -7.68 -15.69
C VAL A 388 -11.51 -6.27 -15.93
N LEU A 389 -12.30 -6.06 -16.97
CA LEU A 389 -12.80 -4.73 -17.36
C LEU A 389 -14.24 -4.45 -16.95
N ASP A 390 -14.95 -5.50 -16.55
CA ASP A 390 -16.39 -5.51 -16.29
C ASP A 390 -16.61 -6.42 -15.09
N ASP A 391 -17.55 -6.10 -14.20
CA ASP A 391 -17.80 -6.84 -12.96
C ASP A 391 -18.82 -7.98 -13.13
N ALA A 392 -19.39 -8.16 -14.33
CA ALA A 392 -20.37 -9.20 -14.59
C ALA A 392 -19.76 -10.62 -14.56
N PRO A 393 -20.51 -11.62 -14.05
CA PRO A 393 -20.19 -13.03 -14.24
C PRO A 393 -20.05 -13.43 -15.71
N GLY A 394 -18.96 -14.11 -16.05
CA GLY A 394 -18.63 -14.55 -17.41
C GLY A 394 -17.80 -13.57 -18.21
N SER A 395 -17.54 -12.36 -17.68
CA SER A 395 -16.62 -11.40 -18.27
C SER A 395 -15.21 -12.00 -18.38
N GLU A 396 -14.54 -11.66 -19.48
CA GLU A 396 -13.23 -12.20 -19.81
C GLU A 396 -12.14 -11.62 -18.90
N VAL A 397 -11.18 -12.46 -18.55
CA VAL A 397 -9.92 -12.00 -17.95
C VAL A 397 -8.86 -11.93 -19.04
N ILE A 398 -8.21 -10.77 -19.14
CA ILE A 398 -7.19 -10.45 -20.14
C ILE A 398 -5.93 -9.93 -19.45
N GLU A 399 -4.90 -9.59 -20.23
CA GLU A 399 -3.71 -8.90 -19.75
C GLU A 399 -3.65 -7.45 -20.25
N LEU A 400 -3.44 -6.50 -19.35
CA LEU A 400 -3.19 -5.09 -19.71
C LEU A 400 -1.99 -4.53 -18.95
N PRO A 401 -1.34 -3.48 -19.47
CA PRO A 401 -0.33 -2.75 -18.70
C PRO A 401 -0.87 -2.38 -17.32
N TYR A 402 0.00 -2.47 -16.31
CA TYR A 402 -0.39 -2.18 -14.94
C TYR A 402 -0.70 -0.68 -14.74
N THR A 403 -1.80 -0.37 -14.05
CA THR A 403 -2.39 0.98 -13.94
C THR A 403 -2.84 1.37 -12.53
N GLY A 404 -2.63 0.53 -11.52
CA GLY A 404 -3.10 0.80 -10.15
C GLY A 404 -4.55 0.46 -9.87
N LEU A 405 -5.36 0.24 -10.91
CA LEU A 405 -6.77 -0.06 -10.75
C LEU A 405 -7.02 -1.39 -10.02
N ALA A 406 -8.03 -1.41 -9.16
CA ALA A 406 -8.49 -2.62 -8.46
C ALA A 406 -8.90 -3.77 -9.40
N HIS A 407 -9.24 -3.44 -10.65
CA HIS A 407 -9.43 -4.37 -11.78
C HIS A 407 -8.27 -5.36 -11.97
N GLN A 408 -7.06 -5.00 -11.52
CA GLN A 408 -5.81 -5.77 -11.65
C GLN A 408 -5.32 -6.37 -10.33
N ASN A 409 -6.07 -6.18 -9.25
CA ASN A 409 -5.74 -6.68 -7.93
C ASN A 409 -6.56 -7.93 -7.62
N TRP A 410 -5.94 -8.91 -6.98
CA TRP A 410 -6.50 -10.24 -6.79
C TRP A 410 -6.24 -10.75 -5.37
N ARG A 411 -7.21 -11.42 -4.74
CA ARG A 411 -7.08 -12.04 -3.42
C ARG A 411 -6.90 -13.54 -3.55
N LEU A 412 -5.99 -14.09 -2.74
CA LEU A 412 -5.72 -15.52 -2.66
C LEU A 412 -6.50 -16.13 -1.49
N VAL A 413 -7.49 -16.98 -1.78
CA VAL A 413 -8.29 -17.68 -0.75
C VAL A 413 -7.91 -19.17 -0.73
N PRO A 414 -7.38 -19.72 0.38
CA PRO A 414 -7.01 -21.13 0.46
C PRO A 414 -8.21 -22.07 0.24
N VAL A 415 -8.05 -23.10 -0.62
CA VAL A 415 -9.05 -24.15 -0.89
C VAL A 415 -8.36 -25.49 -1.15
N GLY A 416 -8.34 -26.38 -0.15
CA GLY A 416 -7.89 -27.78 -0.32
C GLY A 416 -6.48 -27.91 -0.90
N GLY A 417 -5.51 -27.14 -0.36
CA GLY A 417 -4.12 -27.10 -0.83
C GLY A 417 -3.89 -26.30 -2.12
N ASN A 418 -4.93 -25.69 -2.67
CA ASN A 418 -4.88 -24.77 -3.81
C ASN A 418 -5.43 -23.39 -3.40
N TRP A 419 -5.56 -22.50 -4.37
CA TRP A 419 -6.06 -21.15 -4.19
C TRP A 419 -7.30 -20.90 -5.06
N ARG A 420 -8.31 -20.26 -4.49
CA ARG A 420 -9.29 -19.52 -5.28
C ARG A 420 -8.78 -18.08 -5.41
N ILE A 421 -8.68 -17.60 -6.65
CA ILE A 421 -8.16 -16.26 -6.96
C ILE A 421 -9.35 -15.33 -7.22
N LEU A 422 -9.64 -14.38 -6.32
CA LEU A 422 -10.78 -13.48 -6.42
C LEU A 422 -10.34 -12.09 -6.91
N ASN A 423 -11.04 -11.47 -7.84
CA ASN A 423 -10.73 -10.11 -8.27
C ASN A 423 -11.18 -9.09 -7.21
N ALA A 424 -10.35 -8.10 -6.92
CA ALA A 424 -10.63 -7.10 -5.88
C ALA A 424 -11.71 -6.10 -6.29
N PHE A 425 -11.91 -5.85 -7.59
CA PHE A 425 -12.97 -4.97 -8.10
C PHE A 425 -14.33 -5.70 -8.16
N SER A 426 -14.41 -6.84 -8.84
CA SER A 426 -15.70 -7.54 -9.02
C SER A 426 -16.09 -8.47 -7.87
N GLY A 427 -15.13 -8.91 -7.03
CA GLY A 427 -15.33 -9.94 -6.02
C GLY A 427 -15.50 -11.36 -6.60
N LEU A 428 -15.41 -11.54 -7.92
CA LEU A 428 -15.62 -12.82 -8.60
C LEU A 428 -14.30 -13.63 -8.73
N ALA A 429 -14.44 -14.95 -8.82
CA ALA A 429 -13.33 -15.89 -8.90
C ALA A 429 -12.85 -16.11 -10.33
N LEU A 430 -11.53 -16.18 -10.53
CA LEU A 430 -10.89 -16.61 -11.76
C LEU A 430 -11.26 -18.07 -12.07
N GLU A 431 -11.75 -18.33 -13.26
CA GLU A 431 -12.20 -19.65 -13.70
C GLU A 431 -11.67 -19.98 -15.11
N LEU A 432 -11.10 -21.18 -15.27
CA LEU A 432 -10.84 -21.74 -16.59
C LEU A 432 -12.11 -22.41 -17.12
N GLY A 433 -12.76 -21.76 -18.08
CA GLY A 433 -13.88 -22.31 -18.83
C GLY A 433 -13.49 -22.67 -20.27
N VAL A 434 -14.51 -22.77 -21.10
CA VAL A 434 -14.40 -22.92 -22.55
C VAL A 434 -15.19 -21.82 -23.24
N ASP A 435 -14.74 -21.40 -24.41
CA ASP A 435 -15.55 -20.59 -25.31
C ASP A 435 -16.65 -21.47 -25.91
N GLU A 436 -17.91 -21.10 -25.74
CA GLU A 436 -19.05 -21.91 -26.19
C GLU A 436 -19.17 -21.99 -27.72
N THR A 437 -18.53 -21.05 -28.45
CA THR A 437 -18.57 -21.00 -29.92
C THR A 437 -17.43 -21.81 -30.53
N THR A 438 -16.21 -21.70 -29.98
CA THR A 438 -15.02 -22.34 -30.54
C THR A 438 -14.63 -23.64 -29.84
N GLY A 439 -15.10 -23.86 -28.61
CA GLY A 439 -14.68 -24.96 -27.74
C GLY A 439 -13.28 -24.79 -27.13
N GLU A 440 -12.60 -23.69 -27.42
CA GLU A 440 -11.23 -23.43 -26.95
C GLU A 440 -11.21 -22.99 -25.47
N PRO A 441 -10.13 -23.27 -24.72
CA PRO A 441 -10.00 -22.81 -23.34
C PRO A 441 -10.03 -21.28 -23.26
N ARG A 442 -10.89 -20.77 -22.36
CA ARG A 442 -11.07 -19.33 -22.12
C ARG A 442 -11.12 -19.04 -20.63
N VAL A 443 -10.48 -17.96 -20.22
CA VAL A 443 -10.42 -17.56 -18.81
C VAL A 443 -11.42 -16.45 -18.55
N THR A 444 -12.30 -16.67 -17.58
CA THR A 444 -13.37 -15.73 -17.20
C THR A 444 -13.43 -15.57 -15.70
N GLN A 445 -14.25 -14.63 -15.21
CA GLN A 445 -14.60 -14.56 -13.80
C GLN A 445 -16.01 -15.12 -13.55
N ARG A 446 -16.22 -15.80 -12.42
CA ARG A 446 -17.52 -16.37 -12.01
C ARG A 446 -17.73 -16.25 -10.51
N PRO A 447 -18.97 -16.35 -9.99
CA PRO A 447 -19.21 -16.46 -8.56
C PRO A 447 -18.37 -17.59 -7.96
N ALA A 448 -17.82 -17.36 -6.77
CA ALA A 448 -17.01 -18.36 -6.08
C ALA A 448 -17.83 -19.64 -5.86
N SER A 449 -17.28 -20.78 -6.28
CA SER A 449 -17.94 -22.09 -6.21
C SER A 449 -16.96 -23.19 -5.81
N ALA A 450 -17.47 -24.41 -5.62
CA ALA A 450 -16.65 -25.59 -5.33
C ALA A 450 -15.95 -26.18 -6.58
N SER A 451 -16.19 -25.62 -7.76
CA SER A 451 -15.68 -26.08 -9.06
C SER A 451 -14.16 -26.26 -9.04
N SER A 452 -13.65 -27.35 -9.63
CA SER A 452 -12.22 -27.56 -9.81
C SER A 452 -11.59 -26.55 -10.79
N ALA A 453 -12.40 -25.95 -11.67
CA ALA A 453 -11.98 -24.89 -12.59
C ALA A 453 -11.58 -23.58 -11.89
N GLN A 454 -11.89 -23.44 -10.60
CA GLN A 454 -11.52 -22.29 -9.76
C GLN A 454 -10.43 -22.64 -8.71
N ARG A 455 -9.83 -23.84 -8.77
CA ARG A 455 -8.79 -24.28 -7.84
C ARG A 455 -7.42 -24.13 -8.48
N TRP A 456 -6.76 -23.01 -8.25
CA TRP A 456 -5.48 -22.69 -8.86
C TRP A 456 -4.31 -23.09 -7.94
N GLY A 457 -3.43 -23.95 -8.42
CA GLY A 457 -2.12 -24.18 -7.83
C GLY A 457 -1.12 -23.13 -8.32
N LEU A 458 -0.21 -22.70 -7.44
CA LEU A 458 0.89 -21.79 -7.77
C LEU A 458 2.19 -22.57 -7.72
N PHE A 459 2.72 -22.94 -8.89
CA PHE A 459 3.93 -23.76 -8.97
C PHE A 459 5.14 -22.92 -9.29
N LYS A 460 6.07 -22.83 -8.32
CA LYS A 460 7.30 -22.05 -8.41
C LYS A 460 8.24 -22.56 -9.51
N GLU A 461 8.68 -21.67 -10.38
CA GLU A 461 9.77 -21.90 -11.33
C GLU A 461 11.12 -21.73 -10.62
N THR A 462 11.92 -22.78 -10.65
CA THR A 462 13.23 -22.81 -9.99
C THR A 462 14.38 -22.34 -10.87
N HIS A 463 14.14 -22.18 -12.19
CA HIS A 463 15.15 -21.84 -13.17
C HIS A 463 14.74 -20.59 -13.96
N PHE A 464 15.38 -19.46 -13.67
CA PHE A 464 15.13 -18.18 -14.32
C PHE A 464 16.39 -17.30 -14.21
N PRO A 465 16.57 -16.32 -15.13
CA PRO A 465 17.81 -15.57 -15.19
C PRO A 465 17.95 -14.63 -13.97
N LYS A 466 19.15 -14.58 -13.39
CA LYS A 466 19.51 -13.74 -12.23
C LYS A 466 20.53 -12.64 -12.55
N LYS A 467 20.93 -12.50 -13.82
CA LYS A 467 21.93 -11.52 -14.26
C LYS A 467 21.34 -10.11 -14.25
N GLY A 468 22.00 -9.18 -13.56
CA GLY A 468 21.61 -7.78 -13.46
C GLY A 468 22.44 -6.84 -14.34
N ILE A 469 22.00 -5.58 -14.43
CA ILE A 469 22.81 -4.45 -14.95
C ILE A 469 22.70 -3.24 -14.00
N ALA A 470 23.83 -2.58 -13.74
CA ALA A 470 23.92 -1.39 -12.90
C ALA A 470 24.18 -0.16 -13.78
N GLY A 471 23.31 0.85 -13.70
CA GLY A 471 23.39 2.05 -14.54
C GLY A 471 23.25 1.74 -16.04
N TRP A 472 23.16 2.80 -16.85
CA TRP A 472 23.15 2.70 -18.33
C TRP A 472 22.17 1.65 -18.89
N LEU A 473 20.93 1.60 -18.36
CA LEU A 473 19.90 0.62 -18.75
C LEU A 473 19.61 0.56 -20.26
N LYS A 474 19.99 1.60 -21.01
CA LYS A 474 20.00 1.63 -22.49
C LYS A 474 20.77 0.46 -23.14
N LEU A 475 21.69 -0.19 -22.42
CA LEU A 475 22.45 -1.35 -22.90
C LEU A 475 21.74 -2.69 -22.64
N ALA A 476 20.53 -2.68 -22.08
CA ALA A 476 19.79 -3.90 -21.76
C ALA A 476 19.54 -4.79 -22.99
N THR A 477 19.34 -4.21 -24.18
CA THR A 477 19.22 -4.98 -25.42
C THR A 477 20.48 -5.78 -25.74
N LEU A 478 21.66 -5.23 -25.45
CA LEU A 478 22.94 -5.90 -25.70
C LEU A 478 23.20 -7.00 -24.67
N PHE A 479 23.00 -6.70 -23.38
CA PHE A 479 23.40 -7.59 -22.29
C PHE A 479 22.30 -8.54 -21.83
N GLN A 480 21.05 -8.34 -22.25
CA GLN A 480 19.89 -9.15 -21.86
C GLN A 480 19.83 -9.42 -20.34
N PRO A 481 19.83 -8.37 -19.49
CA PRO A 481 19.71 -8.54 -18.05
C PRO A 481 18.26 -8.88 -17.67
N ALA A 482 18.10 -9.65 -16.60
CA ALA A 482 16.79 -9.97 -16.01
C ALA A 482 16.28 -8.88 -15.07
N TRP A 483 17.21 -8.12 -14.50
CA TRP A 483 16.94 -7.01 -13.59
C TRP A 483 17.99 -5.90 -13.77
N GLY A 484 17.72 -4.74 -13.21
CA GLY A 484 18.68 -3.64 -13.23
C GLY A 484 18.31 -2.52 -12.28
N TYR A 485 19.31 -1.74 -11.94
CA TYR A 485 19.15 -0.65 -11.00
C TYR A 485 19.81 0.61 -11.56
N ASN A 486 19.33 1.76 -11.10
CA ASN A 486 19.94 3.03 -11.46
C ASN A 486 19.91 4.00 -10.28
N TRP A 487 20.73 5.04 -10.37
CA TRP A 487 20.98 5.99 -9.29
C TRP A 487 19.81 6.94 -9.05
N ASN A 488 18.80 6.95 -9.93
CA ASN A 488 17.50 7.59 -9.73
C ASN A 488 16.36 6.69 -10.29
N GLY A 489 15.11 7.07 -10.08
CA GLY A 489 13.92 6.35 -10.56
C GLY A 489 13.46 6.68 -11.99
N ASP A 490 14.28 7.33 -12.82
CA ASP A 490 13.83 7.94 -14.09
C ASP A 490 14.63 7.58 -15.35
N ASP A 491 15.77 6.90 -15.24
CA ASP A 491 16.71 6.74 -16.35
C ASP A 491 16.76 5.32 -16.91
N GLY A 492 15.73 5.03 -17.72
CA GLY A 492 15.70 3.91 -18.67
C GLY A 492 14.68 2.84 -18.34
N THR A 493 14.30 2.06 -19.35
CA THR A 493 13.36 0.94 -19.22
C THR A 493 14.06 -0.36 -19.58
N LEU A 494 13.96 -1.34 -18.70
CA LEU A 494 14.26 -2.72 -19.07
C LEU A 494 13.19 -3.25 -20.03
N PRO A 495 13.54 -4.12 -21.00
CA PRO A 495 12.56 -4.81 -21.83
C PRO A 495 11.48 -5.49 -20.97
N ASN A 496 10.24 -5.45 -21.45
CA ASN A 496 9.07 -6.06 -20.78
C ASN A 496 8.84 -5.62 -19.32
N GLY A 497 9.41 -4.49 -18.90
CA GLY A 497 9.32 -4.04 -17.51
C GLY A 497 10.10 -4.93 -16.54
N GLY A 498 11.22 -5.52 -16.98
CA GLY A 498 12.16 -6.25 -16.11
C GLY A 498 12.50 -5.46 -14.85
N TRP A 499 12.99 -6.14 -13.80
CA TRP A 499 12.94 -5.56 -12.46
C TRP A 499 13.80 -4.33 -12.33
N GLN A 500 13.18 -3.24 -11.87
CA GLN A 500 13.84 -1.97 -11.64
C GLN A 500 14.01 -1.75 -10.14
N PHE A 501 15.24 -1.45 -9.75
CA PHE A 501 15.60 -1.14 -8.38
C PHE A 501 16.12 0.29 -8.32
N PRO A 502 15.29 1.29 -8.01
CA PRO A 502 15.78 2.63 -7.76
C PRO A 502 16.68 2.62 -6.51
N VAL A 503 17.77 3.37 -6.52
CA VAL A 503 18.73 3.47 -5.40
C VAL A 503 18.76 4.87 -4.82
N GLN A 504 18.94 4.99 -3.51
CA GLN A 504 19.33 6.25 -2.89
C GLN A 504 20.86 6.35 -2.82
N GLN A 505 21.45 6.95 -3.87
CA GLN A 505 22.91 7.08 -3.98
C GLN A 505 23.50 8.00 -2.91
N ASN A 506 22.86 9.15 -2.62
CA ASN A 506 23.33 10.10 -1.61
C ASN A 506 22.25 10.32 -0.52
N ALA A 507 22.62 10.74 0.69
CA ALA A 507 21.67 10.98 1.80
C ALA A 507 20.46 11.83 1.40
N TRP A 508 20.65 12.77 0.47
CA TRP A 508 19.63 13.73 0.05
C TRP A 508 19.39 13.73 -1.46
N TRP A 509 19.97 12.77 -2.20
CA TRP A 509 19.76 12.63 -3.63
C TRP A 509 19.49 11.17 -4.07
N PRO A 510 18.49 10.94 -4.93
CA PRO A 510 17.45 11.90 -5.33
C PRO A 510 16.68 12.38 -4.08
N GLY A 511 15.94 13.49 -4.13
CA GLY A 511 15.39 14.16 -2.93
C GLY A 511 14.32 13.34 -2.17
N TRP A 512 14.71 12.25 -1.50
CA TRP A 512 13.83 11.35 -0.74
C TRP A 512 13.31 11.97 0.56
N ASN A 513 13.82 13.14 0.95
CA ASN A 513 13.14 13.95 1.98
C ASN A 513 11.76 14.46 1.53
N ARG A 514 11.40 14.33 0.24
CA ARG A 514 10.08 14.62 -0.34
C ARG A 514 9.37 13.33 -0.82
N ILE A 515 9.39 12.27 -0.02
CA ILE A 515 8.83 10.94 -0.38
C ILE A 515 7.37 10.90 -0.89
N PRO A 516 6.42 11.80 -0.53
CA PRO A 516 5.05 11.73 -1.06
C PRO A 516 5.00 11.67 -2.59
N TRP A 517 5.94 12.32 -3.28
CA TRP A 517 5.98 12.40 -4.74
C TRP A 517 6.29 11.08 -5.46
N LYS A 518 7.00 10.15 -4.81
CA LYS A 518 7.37 8.87 -5.41
C LYS A 518 6.36 7.75 -5.15
N TYR A 519 5.51 7.90 -4.14
CA TYR A 519 4.46 6.93 -3.83
C TYR A 519 3.49 6.77 -5.01
N VAL A 520 2.91 7.87 -5.49
CA VAL A 520 2.02 7.81 -6.66
C VAL A 520 2.76 7.40 -7.91
N PHE A 521 3.94 7.97 -8.14
CA PHE A 521 4.76 7.67 -9.30
C PHE A 521 5.18 6.20 -9.41
N TYR A 522 5.34 5.46 -8.29
CA TYR A 522 5.53 4.01 -8.31
C TYR A 522 4.23 3.23 -8.48
N ASN A 523 3.10 3.78 -8.07
CA ASN A 523 1.82 3.10 -8.15
C ASN A 523 1.02 3.42 -9.44
N SER A 524 1.37 4.46 -10.19
CA SER A 524 0.68 4.96 -11.39
C SER A 524 1.33 4.54 -12.72
N ARG A 525 2.42 3.76 -12.68
CA ARG A 525 3.11 3.18 -13.85
C ARG A 525 3.64 1.79 -13.49
N VAL A 526 4.50 1.19 -14.33
CA VAL A 526 5.18 -0.07 -13.98
C VAL A 526 5.91 0.12 -12.65
N ARG A 527 5.34 -0.48 -11.60
CA ARG A 527 5.86 -0.41 -10.25
C ARG A 527 7.24 -1.07 -10.22
N PRO A 528 8.26 -0.43 -9.62
CA PRO A 528 9.52 -1.13 -9.39
C PRO A 528 9.25 -2.36 -8.53
N ASP A 529 9.86 -3.48 -8.88
CA ASP A 529 9.69 -4.74 -8.16
C ASP A 529 10.26 -4.64 -6.74
N HIS A 530 11.25 -3.78 -6.53
CA HIS A 530 11.95 -3.59 -5.25
C HIS A 530 12.58 -2.18 -5.20
N HIS A 531 13.03 -1.76 -4.02
CA HIS A 531 13.79 -0.54 -3.83
C HIS A 531 15.09 -0.83 -3.05
N PHE A 532 16.22 -0.35 -3.56
CA PHE A 532 17.45 -0.31 -2.78
C PHE A 532 17.46 0.99 -1.99
N ALA A 533 17.67 0.86 -0.68
CA ALA A 533 17.78 2.00 0.21
C ALA A 533 19.11 2.75 -0.02
N PHE A 534 19.94 2.88 1.01
CA PHE A 534 21.12 3.73 0.97
C PHE A 534 22.33 2.99 0.39
N ASN A 535 22.96 3.58 -0.63
CA ASN A 535 24.21 3.09 -1.22
C ASN A 535 25.41 3.53 -0.38
N GLU A 536 26.24 2.58 0.04
CA GLU A 536 27.50 2.80 0.78
C GLU A 536 27.37 3.86 1.89
N PRO A 537 26.41 3.72 2.83
CA PRO A 537 26.20 4.72 3.87
C PRO A 537 27.40 4.91 4.81
N ASP A 538 28.35 3.99 4.81
CA ASP A 538 29.60 4.01 5.55
C ASP A 538 30.72 4.84 4.88
N HIS A 539 30.48 5.38 3.68
CA HIS A 539 31.45 6.18 2.92
C HIS A 539 31.05 7.66 2.79
N THR A 540 32.04 8.55 2.84
CA THR A 540 31.82 10.02 2.87
C THR A 540 31.44 10.62 1.52
N ASP A 541 31.73 9.92 0.42
CA ASP A 541 31.48 10.30 -0.98
C ASP A 541 30.20 9.68 -1.57
N GLN A 542 29.41 8.99 -0.75
CA GLN A 542 28.19 8.28 -1.14
C GLN A 542 27.00 8.74 -0.27
N ALA A 543 26.18 7.82 0.27
CA ALA A 543 25.10 8.21 1.15
C ALA A 543 25.59 8.90 2.42
N ASN A 544 26.73 8.49 3.01
CA ASN A 544 27.33 9.13 4.19
C ASN A 544 26.32 9.37 5.33
N MET A 545 25.81 8.28 5.90
CA MET A 545 24.74 8.32 6.89
C MET A 545 25.08 7.50 8.13
N THR A 546 24.70 8.04 9.29
CA THR A 546 24.67 7.25 10.53
C THR A 546 23.52 6.24 10.51
N VAL A 547 23.66 5.17 11.29
CA VAL A 547 22.58 4.18 11.47
C VAL A 547 21.30 4.85 11.96
N ALA A 548 21.39 5.77 12.93
CA ALA A 548 20.23 6.48 13.47
C ALA A 548 19.48 7.30 12.41
N GLN A 549 20.20 7.95 11.49
CA GLN A 549 19.57 8.66 10.36
C GLN A 549 18.87 7.70 9.40
N ALA A 550 19.48 6.55 9.09
CA ALA A 550 18.89 5.53 8.23
C ALA A 550 17.60 4.95 8.86
N VAL A 551 17.61 4.64 10.16
CA VAL A 551 16.44 4.15 10.90
C VAL A 551 15.32 5.19 10.93
N ALA A 552 15.63 6.45 11.20
CA ALA A 552 14.61 7.53 11.26
C ALA A 552 13.96 7.83 9.89
N LEU A 553 14.64 7.54 8.79
CA LEU A 553 14.08 7.69 7.44
C LEU A 553 13.29 6.46 6.97
N TRP A 554 13.47 5.31 7.60
CA TRP A 554 12.95 4.03 7.14
C TRP A 554 11.42 3.96 7.01
N PRO A 555 10.62 4.49 7.97
CA PRO A 555 9.15 4.51 7.83
C PRO A 555 8.68 5.19 6.53
N ARG A 556 9.46 6.17 6.04
CA ARG A 556 9.15 6.84 4.79
C ARG A 556 9.41 5.93 3.57
N LEU A 557 10.41 5.06 3.63
CA LEU A 557 10.65 4.07 2.57
C LEU A 557 9.58 2.96 2.60
N GLU A 558 9.12 2.55 3.78
CA GLU A 558 8.04 1.56 3.89
C GLU A 558 6.75 2.02 3.21
N ARG A 559 6.43 3.31 3.31
CA ARG A 559 5.31 3.96 2.61
C ARG A 559 5.36 3.84 1.09
N LEU A 560 6.50 3.49 0.48
CA LEU A 560 6.56 3.21 -0.97
C LEU A 560 5.79 1.93 -1.34
N HIS A 561 5.49 1.08 -0.35
CA HIS A 561 4.79 -0.19 -0.48
C HIS A 561 5.42 -1.15 -1.50
N VAL A 562 6.73 -1.03 -1.70
CA VAL A 562 7.54 -1.97 -2.50
C VAL A 562 8.50 -2.72 -1.58
N PRO A 563 8.94 -3.93 -1.94
CA PRO A 563 10.01 -4.65 -1.25
C PRO A 563 11.24 -3.77 -1.04
N LEU A 564 11.77 -3.74 0.17
CA LEU A 564 12.93 -2.94 0.54
C LEU A 564 14.14 -3.85 0.73
N ALA A 565 15.22 -3.56 0.01
CA ALA A 565 16.51 -4.13 0.36
C ALA A 565 17.18 -3.27 1.45
N SER A 566 17.95 -3.92 2.32
CA SER A 566 18.77 -3.26 3.32
C SER A 566 19.68 -2.21 2.67
N PRO A 567 20.20 -1.24 3.45
CA PRO A 567 21.34 -0.46 3.00
C PRO A 567 22.50 -1.39 2.61
N ALA A 568 23.32 -0.96 1.65
CA ALA A 568 24.46 -1.72 1.15
C ALA A 568 25.76 -0.97 1.49
N PRO A 569 26.38 -1.21 2.66
CA PRO A 569 27.69 -0.66 2.97
C PRO A 569 28.77 -1.20 2.05
N ALA A 570 29.79 -0.38 1.75
CA ALA A 570 30.94 -0.77 0.95
C ALA A 570 31.68 -1.95 1.59
N THR A 571 31.72 -1.98 2.93
CA THR A 571 32.24 -3.12 3.70
C THR A 571 31.18 -3.68 4.65
N TYR A 572 30.94 -4.98 4.57
CA TYR A 572 30.07 -5.66 5.53
C TYR A 572 30.65 -5.63 6.94
N GLY A 573 30.05 -4.83 7.83
CA GLY A 573 30.62 -4.48 9.13
C GLY A 573 29.61 -4.20 10.24
N SER A 574 30.01 -3.45 11.27
CA SER A 574 29.14 -3.07 12.39
C SER A 574 27.95 -2.25 11.94
N TRP A 575 28.13 -1.37 10.95
CA TRP A 575 27.08 -0.47 10.46
C TRP A 575 25.80 -1.23 10.09
N ILE A 576 25.89 -2.27 9.24
CA ILE A 576 24.71 -3.05 8.82
C ILE A 576 24.16 -3.90 9.96
N ARG A 577 25.01 -4.46 10.83
CA ARG A 577 24.55 -5.21 12.01
C ARG A 577 23.77 -4.33 12.98
N ASP A 578 24.25 -3.10 13.21
CA ASP A 578 23.58 -2.12 14.07
C ASP A 578 22.28 -1.62 13.44
N PHE A 579 22.26 -1.42 12.11
CA PHE A 579 21.03 -1.10 11.39
C PHE A 579 19.99 -2.22 11.50
N MET A 580 20.36 -3.48 11.23
CA MET A 580 19.40 -4.59 11.30
C MET A 580 18.84 -4.75 12.72
N ARG A 581 19.68 -4.62 13.75
CA ARG A 581 19.21 -4.63 15.14
C ARG A 581 18.23 -3.47 15.42
N GLN A 582 18.60 -2.23 15.10
CA GLN A 582 17.77 -1.07 15.42
C GLN A 582 16.49 -1.00 14.58
N ALA A 583 16.55 -1.29 13.28
CA ALA A 583 15.42 -1.20 12.38
C ALA A 583 14.50 -2.43 12.48
N ALA A 584 15.04 -3.63 12.32
CA ALA A 584 14.21 -4.84 12.25
C ALA A 584 13.86 -5.37 13.65
N ASP A 585 14.86 -5.52 14.53
CA ASP A 585 14.66 -6.23 15.81
C ASP A 585 14.08 -5.32 16.90
N GLU A 586 14.47 -4.05 16.96
CA GLU A 586 14.00 -3.08 17.97
C GLU A 586 12.75 -2.30 17.50
N ARG A 587 12.64 -1.97 16.20
CA ARG A 587 11.53 -1.16 15.65
C ARG A 587 10.48 -1.96 14.89
N GLY A 588 10.76 -3.21 14.53
CA GLY A 588 9.83 -4.04 13.75
C GLY A 588 9.68 -3.59 12.29
N TYR A 589 10.63 -2.82 11.76
CA TYR A 589 10.59 -2.34 10.38
C TYR A 589 10.84 -3.47 9.38
N ARG A 590 10.13 -3.41 8.25
CA ARG A 590 10.26 -4.35 7.14
C ARG A 590 11.58 -4.12 6.40
N VAL A 591 12.38 -5.18 6.31
CA VAL A 591 13.59 -5.27 5.48
C VAL A 591 13.50 -6.57 4.68
N ASP A 592 13.04 -6.55 3.44
CA ASP A 592 12.71 -7.79 2.71
C ASP A 592 13.94 -8.54 2.20
N TYR A 593 15.00 -7.80 1.86
CA TYR A 593 16.25 -8.35 1.31
C TYR A 593 17.47 -7.81 2.03
N MET A 594 18.56 -8.58 2.01
CA MET A 594 19.89 -8.07 2.32
C MET A 594 20.61 -7.68 1.03
N ALA A 595 20.84 -6.38 0.82
CA ALA A 595 21.73 -5.91 -0.24
C ALA A 595 23.18 -5.98 0.24
N VAL A 596 24.08 -6.45 -0.62
CA VAL A 596 25.49 -6.64 -0.28
C VAL A 596 26.41 -6.25 -1.44
N HIS A 597 27.48 -5.56 -1.09
CA HIS A 597 28.63 -5.32 -1.94
C HIS A 597 29.78 -6.27 -1.60
N TRP A 598 30.58 -6.64 -2.61
CA TRP A 598 31.78 -7.44 -2.39
C TRP A 598 32.96 -6.97 -3.26
N TYR A 599 33.99 -6.40 -2.63
CA TYR A 599 35.22 -5.95 -3.31
C TYR A 599 36.45 -6.69 -2.77
N GLY A 600 36.51 -8.02 -2.96
CA GLY A 600 37.59 -8.86 -2.42
C GLY A 600 38.91 -8.76 -3.20
N SER A 601 40.04 -8.99 -2.53
CA SER A 601 41.38 -9.00 -3.16
C SER A 601 41.56 -10.20 -4.11
N PRO A 602 42.29 -10.05 -5.25
CA PRO A 602 42.48 -11.13 -6.22
C PRO A 602 43.36 -12.26 -5.69
N ALA A 603 44.23 -11.98 -4.71
CA ALA A 603 45.09 -12.98 -4.07
C ALA A 603 44.32 -14.00 -3.20
N GLY A 604 43.02 -13.77 -2.98
CA GLY A 604 42.09 -14.66 -2.26
C GLY A 604 40.81 -14.96 -3.04
N GLY A 605 40.83 -14.87 -4.37
CA GLY A 605 39.68 -15.04 -5.27
C GLY A 605 39.13 -16.48 -5.35
N ASN A 606 38.96 -17.16 -4.22
CA ASN A 606 38.27 -18.42 -4.15
C ASN A 606 36.75 -18.17 -4.21
N PRO A 607 36.04 -18.59 -5.29
CA PRO A 607 34.60 -18.44 -5.38
C PRO A 607 33.86 -19.15 -4.24
N ASP A 608 34.41 -20.23 -3.67
CA ASP A 608 33.77 -20.94 -2.55
C ASP A 608 33.69 -20.05 -1.30
N TRP A 609 34.74 -19.29 -1.00
CA TRP A 609 34.73 -18.36 0.13
C TRP A 609 33.72 -17.23 -0.07
N PHE A 610 33.59 -16.74 -1.29
CA PHE A 610 32.57 -15.75 -1.64
C PHE A 610 31.15 -16.32 -1.43
N ILE A 611 30.90 -17.55 -1.88
CA ILE A 611 29.62 -18.24 -1.69
C ILE A 611 29.34 -18.53 -0.21
N ASP A 612 30.33 -18.98 0.56
CA ASP A 612 30.17 -19.25 1.99
C ASP A 612 29.95 -17.96 2.79
N TRP A 613 30.58 -16.85 2.39
CA TRP A 613 30.30 -15.53 2.94
C TRP A 613 28.85 -15.12 2.71
N LEU A 614 28.33 -15.25 1.48
CA LEU A 614 26.92 -15.00 1.18
C LEU A 614 26.00 -15.88 2.04
N ARG A 615 26.28 -17.20 2.12
CA ARG A 615 25.51 -18.13 2.97
C ARG A 615 25.48 -17.69 4.43
N SER A 616 26.61 -17.23 4.97
CA SER A 616 26.68 -16.77 6.37
C SER A 616 25.76 -15.58 6.65
N ILE A 617 25.62 -14.64 5.70
CA ILE A 617 24.70 -13.51 5.82
C ILE A 617 23.25 -13.98 5.76
N HIS A 618 22.94 -14.88 4.82
CA HIS A 618 21.61 -15.47 4.71
C HIS A 618 21.23 -16.25 5.97
N ASP A 619 22.14 -17.04 6.53
CA ASP A 619 21.87 -17.84 7.73
C ASP A 619 21.69 -16.97 8.98
N THR A 620 22.36 -15.82 9.03
CA THR A 620 22.24 -14.82 10.10
C THR A 620 20.86 -14.16 10.10
N TYR A 621 20.39 -13.66 8.96
CA TYR A 621 19.16 -12.85 8.89
C TYR A 621 17.94 -13.60 8.37
N ARG A 622 18.11 -14.77 7.75
CA ARG A 622 17.06 -15.57 7.10
C ARG A 622 16.27 -14.79 6.06
N ARG A 623 16.97 -13.92 5.31
CA ARG A 623 16.43 -13.07 4.24
C ARG A 623 17.16 -13.36 2.92
N PRO A 624 16.47 -13.30 1.76
CA PRO A 624 17.15 -13.46 0.49
C PRO A 624 18.18 -12.34 0.27
N LEU A 625 19.20 -12.66 -0.52
CA LEU A 625 20.33 -11.75 -0.77
C LEU A 625 20.24 -11.13 -2.15
N ILE A 626 20.64 -9.87 -2.25
CA ILE A 626 20.88 -9.18 -3.51
C ILE A 626 22.34 -8.75 -3.53
N LEU A 627 23.13 -9.43 -4.35
CA LEU A 627 24.47 -9.00 -4.69
C LEU A 627 24.36 -7.91 -5.76
N ASN A 628 24.33 -6.64 -5.35
CA ASN A 628 24.14 -5.53 -6.27
C ASN A 628 25.45 -5.05 -6.91
N GLU A 629 26.59 -5.18 -6.23
CA GLU A 629 27.91 -4.91 -6.82
C GLU A 629 28.95 -5.92 -6.33
N PHE A 630 29.81 -6.34 -7.24
CA PHE A 630 30.96 -7.16 -6.87
C PHE A 630 32.11 -6.98 -7.84
N SER A 631 33.34 -7.05 -7.35
CA SER A 631 34.55 -7.07 -8.15
C SER A 631 35.70 -7.74 -7.39
N THR A 632 36.63 -8.35 -8.13
CA THR A 632 37.96 -8.66 -7.58
C THR A 632 38.83 -7.41 -7.75
N VAL A 633 39.25 -6.80 -6.64
CA VAL A 633 40.00 -5.54 -6.65
C VAL A 633 41.39 -5.73 -6.10
N ASP A 634 42.41 -5.54 -6.94
CA ASP A 634 43.80 -5.43 -6.49
C ASP A 634 44.03 -4.04 -5.88
N TRP A 635 44.06 -3.98 -4.55
CA TRP A 635 44.27 -2.73 -3.82
C TRP A 635 45.77 -2.31 -3.74
N GLY A 636 46.68 -3.13 -4.29
CA GLY A 636 48.13 -2.89 -4.28
C GLY A 636 48.87 -3.60 -3.16
#